data_AF-A0AAJ7WRQ7-F1
#
_entry.id   AF-A0AAJ7WRQ7-F1
#
_cell.length_a   1.000
_cell.length_b   1.000
_cell.length_c   1.000
_cell.angle_alpha   90.00
_cell.angle_beta   90.00
_cell.angle_gamma   90.00
#
_symmetry.space_group_name_H-M   'P 1'
#
loop_
_entity.id
_entity.type
_entity.pdbx_description
1 polymer ?
#
loop_
_entity_poly.entity_id
_entity_poly.type
_entity_poly.pdbx_seq_one_letter_code
_entity_poly.pdbx_strand_id
1 'polypeptide(L)'
;MSRSRSDPRRGQLEGPVTLGRVAKLLEDPHCRGYTDRHISALKKALGYHEHGFPLRELVVVCRILNSLADLVGEAPRYTQPLCQLLRLLGKPFFKEKASDEMAYAQITSETIAQLGYLMRVSSMEVCLHICDSILQLCCRDQSGPEVPGYQRCRVEFIRYMLEQSGVAETLVLSLALFEAQQDVQHAVLRTLQHLSSHSAELCAQMVRARGAERLCSRLADPDPSGALLFRSVEVLWNLLENGRQSQVLAQLASIECVHALKEVLLRQVQRGFSHYDRQLRNDLLVLVTLIAHDPASPFLETGLTKQLVLLATFTEVKSHNPLVKNLVLTSVHEDFEMKKLLFNLLVVLSRDPCNIQLLSQGHVLLSLFHYSDVHEARAASGPLTWSPAQQEELQLQALAALVTLAPALPTDYMHIQGNTRLLLLLDWCLSKGPDQRQGTGVKRGAELGGKLPQLLYCIRVMHAMARLQDSSIAQDMCDQGTIGQLLDVCSGLMSGSRSRDGELVDGGPGFTDVVSLEIQTDALLTLSSLCQTDVHRKELFGRDGTVMLTKILHAGPHLMPAGLPHSHLVIAAIDAVWCCVLGCFSSEDIFLEHEGAFLLLDLLQVPCTHAVHSLTLSVLVELLDNPKAAEHVLAWRGWGRVAEARAADGAGPRDGATAPALLLCLWREEEVELGVPRGPRGVVLPGPQLPLVDAARAEQPVVPVAGRQPSQAVLNITENNWVKIYIIFSKIGFQGLPGLSPEDQVTLAIVERYMDFKVGEVWQEMEAELREEGVRPTTPDRDALETIARATGEVVAGVARIQAAILEESQEQELQDERQFYAEIKANHQQEEAAIKSWNHYVARTSNYEMLKEAQRELKQSIDSSRPGEDQPGPKPHSTTVPGLTTTTFAGRRVLVESTPAELTGGPLAATELALQKLAVKGGALTRTGLAVEQERQQMSAR
;
A
#
# COMPACT_ATOMS: atom_id res chain seq x y z
N MET A 1 80.00 -28.46 58.65
CA MET A 1 80.21 -28.61 60.10
C MET A 1 79.46 -27.51 60.84
N SER A 2 78.95 -27.86 62.03
CA SER A 2 78.47 -26.99 63.13
C SER A 2 77.25 -26.07 62.93
N ARG A 3 76.16 -26.50 63.60
CA ARG A 3 74.97 -25.77 64.07
C ARG A 3 75.32 -24.53 64.92
N SER A 4 74.43 -23.54 64.92
CA SER A 4 74.00 -22.85 66.16
C SER A 4 72.54 -22.40 65.96
N ARG A 5 71.59 -23.17 66.48
CA ARG A 5 70.83 -22.97 67.73
C ARG A 5 70.03 -21.66 67.77
N SER A 6 68.75 -21.87 67.49
CA SER A 6 67.55 -21.10 67.79
C SER A 6 67.52 -20.42 69.16
N ASP A 7 67.06 -19.17 69.16
CA ASP A 7 66.42 -18.51 70.30
C ASP A 7 64.90 -18.38 70.01
N PRO A 8 64.01 -19.07 70.74
CA PRO A 8 62.61 -19.23 70.40
C PRO A 8 61.72 -18.17 71.09
N ARG A 9 61.90 -16.88 70.78
CA ARG A 9 61.05 -15.79 71.31
C ARG A 9 60.69 -14.67 70.32
N ARG A 10 60.42 -15.00 69.06
CA ARG A 10 59.83 -14.06 68.06
C ARG A 10 58.75 -14.71 67.18
N GLY A 11 57.97 -15.63 67.75
CA GLY A 11 56.86 -16.25 67.06
C GLY A 11 55.59 -16.10 67.86
N GLN A 12 54.92 -14.94 67.76
CA GLN A 12 53.47 -14.76 67.94
C GLN A 12 53.13 -13.27 67.83
N LEU A 13 52.09 -12.96 67.05
CA LEU A 13 51.45 -11.65 66.78
C LEU A 13 51.75 -10.96 65.42
N GLU A 14 51.61 -11.68 64.30
CA GLU A 14 51.08 -11.05 63.08
C GLU A 14 49.93 -11.91 62.54
N GLY A 15 48.70 -11.56 62.90
CA GLY A 15 47.51 -12.19 62.31
C GLY A 15 47.38 -11.89 60.81
N PRO A 16 46.52 -12.60 60.06
CA PRO A 16 46.36 -12.38 58.61
C PRO A 16 46.06 -10.91 58.30
N VAL A 17 46.76 -10.36 57.30
CA VAL A 17 46.57 -8.99 56.82
C VAL A 17 45.30 -8.97 55.96
N THR A 18 44.19 -8.52 56.53
CA THR A 18 42.90 -8.43 55.83
C THR A 18 42.76 -7.09 55.10
N LEU A 19 41.97 -7.05 54.01
CA LEU A 19 41.68 -5.82 53.27
C LEU A 19 41.15 -4.70 54.20
N GLY A 20 40.31 -5.04 55.19
CA GLY A 20 39.80 -4.06 56.15
C GLY A 20 40.87 -3.43 57.05
N ARG A 21 41.94 -4.16 57.38
CA ARG A 21 43.11 -3.59 58.09
C ARG A 21 43.93 -2.68 57.18
N VAL A 22 44.04 -3.03 55.90
CA VAL A 22 44.74 -2.21 54.90
C VAL A 22 43.99 -0.89 54.65
N ALA A 23 42.66 -0.91 54.51
CA ALA A 23 41.86 0.30 54.37
C ALA A 23 42.07 1.26 55.55
N LYS A 24 41.98 0.76 56.80
CA LYS A 24 42.25 1.57 58.00
C LYS A 24 43.66 2.13 58.06
N LEU A 25 44.66 1.37 57.58
CA LEU A 25 46.06 1.80 57.55
C LEU A 25 46.26 2.96 56.56
N LEU A 26 45.60 2.91 55.40
CA LEU A 26 45.67 3.95 54.37
C LEU A 26 44.92 5.23 54.78
N GLU A 27 43.82 5.10 55.52
CA GLU A 27 43.00 6.23 55.98
C GLU A 27 43.53 6.91 57.26
N ASP A 28 44.45 6.27 58.01
CA ASP A 28 44.99 6.82 59.25
C ASP A 28 45.95 8.00 58.99
N PRO A 29 45.62 9.23 59.45
CA PRO A 29 46.46 10.42 59.24
C PRO A 29 47.89 10.26 59.80
N HIS A 30 48.07 9.47 60.86
CA HIS A 30 49.37 9.25 61.49
C HIS A 30 50.26 8.30 60.69
N CYS A 31 49.68 7.55 59.75
CA CYS A 31 50.39 6.59 58.93
C CYS A 31 50.83 7.12 57.56
N ARG A 32 50.43 8.35 57.19
CA ARG A 32 50.59 8.95 55.84
C ARG A 32 52.03 8.91 55.29
N GLY A 33 53.05 8.94 56.15
CA GLY A 33 54.47 8.87 55.77
C GLY A 33 55.07 7.47 55.64
N TYR A 34 54.35 6.39 56.00
CA TYR A 34 54.89 5.01 56.01
C TYR A 34 54.60 4.25 54.70
N THR A 35 55.00 4.82 53.57
CA THR A 35 54.74 4.28 52.22
C THR A 35 55.18 2.83 52.06
N ASP A 36 56.35 2.43 52.57
CA ASP A 36 56.84 1.04 52.45
C ASP A 36 55.99 0.06 53.26
N ARG A 37 55.44 0.49 54.41
CA ARG A 37 54.54 -0.31 55.23
C ARG A 37 53.19 -0.49 54.54
N HIS A 38 52.67 0.56 53.92
CA HIS A 38 51.42 0.52 53.14
C HIS A 38 51.56 -0.45 51.95
N ILE A 39 52.63 -0.31 51.16
CA ILE A 39 52.88 -1.16 50.00
C ILE A 39 53.07 -2.63 50.40
N SER A 40 53.80 -2.90 51.49
CA SER A 40 53.98 -4.28 51.99
C SER A 40 52.64 -4.90 52.43
N ALA A 41 51.81 -4.15 53.15
CA ALA A 41 50.50 -4.60 53.58
C ALA A 41 49.55 -4.84 52.39
N LEU A 42 49.55 -3.94 51.39
CA LEU A 42 48.80 -4.08 50.15
C LEU A 42 49.24 -5.32 49.36
N LYS A 43 50.54 -5.52 49.14
CA LYS A 43 51.05 -6.70 48.42
C LYS A 43 50.67 -8.00 49.11
N LYS A 44 50.78 -8.08 50.44
CA LYS A 44 50.31 -9.24 51.22
C LYS A 44 48.81 -9.46 51.07
N ALA A 45 47.99 -8.41 51.20
CA ALA A 45 46.54 -8.53 51.11
C ALA A 45 46.06 -8.92 49.71
N LEU A 46 46.56 -8.26 48.65
CA LEU A 46 46.21 -8.54 47.25
C LEU A 46 46.69 -9.93 46.79
N GLY A 47 47.76 -10.48 47.40
CA GLY A 47 48.24 -11.84 47.13
C GLY A 47 47.26 -12.94 47.56
N TYR A 48 46.33 -12.67 48.47
CA TYR A 48 45.26 -13.63 48.81
C TYR A 48 44.10 -13.63 47.80
N HIS A 49 44.06 -12.64 46.89
CA HIS A 49 42.97 -12.40 45.95
C HIS A 49 43.42 -12.55 44.50
N GLU A 50 44.43 -13.40 44.26
CA GLU A 50 44.99 -13.62 42.93
C GLU A 50 43.98 -14.11 41.89
N HIS A 51 42.81 -14.62 42.28
CA HIS A 51 41.79 -15.11 41.36
C HIS A 51 40.59 -14.16 41.16
N GLY A 52 40.52 -13.04 41.89
CA GLY A 52 39.39 -12.10 41.89
C GLY A 52 38.82 -11.87 43.28
N PHE A 53 37.77 -11.05 43.38
CA PHE A 53 37.18 -10.63 44.66
C PHE A 53 35.81 -11.25 44.90
N PRO A 54 35.48 -11.65 46.14
CA PRO A 54 34.11 -11.97 46.53
C PRO A 54 33.28 -10.69 46.66
N LEU A 55 32.01 -10.75 46.25
CA LEU A 55 31.10 -9.59 46.20
C LEU A 55 31.03 -8.82 47.54
N ARG A 56 31.04 -9.54 48.67
CA ARG A 56 30.99 -8.93 50.02
C ARG A 56 32.17 -8.02 50.35
N GLU A 57 33.31 -8.19 49.68
CA GLU A 57 34.54 -7.43 49.95
C GLU A 57 34.68 -6.20 49.05
N LEU A 58 33.82 -6.04 48.03
CA LEU A 58 33.88 -4.94 47.09
C LEU A 58 33.77 -3.56 47.78
N VAL A 59 32.99 -3.45 48.86
CA VAL A 59 32.90 -2.21 49.66
C VAL A 59 34.28 -1.77 50.17
N VAL A 60 35.07 -2.72 50.68
CA VAL A 60 36.41 -2.44 51.22
C VAL A 60 37.40 -2.20 50.09
N VAL A 61 37.25 -2.94 48.98
CA VAL A 61 38.06 -2.74 47.78
C VAL A 61 37.87 -1.33 47.22
N CYS A 62 36.64 -0.84 47.08
CA CYS A 62 36.35 0.54 46.64
C CYS A 62 37.00 1.59 47.55
N ARG A 63 36.97 1.40 48.88
CA ARG A 63 37.64 2.31 49.82
C ARG A 63 39.14 2.36 49.62
N ILE A 64 39.78 1.19 49.47
CA ILE A 64 41.22 1.09 49.19
C ILE A 64 41.53 1.74 47.85
N LEU A 65 40.71 1.48 46.82
CA LEU A 65 40.87 2.01 45.47
C LEU A 65 40.87 3.55 45.48
N ASN A 66 39.91 4.16 46.17
CA ASN A 66 39.81 5.62 46.30
C ASN A 66 40.99 6.21 47.09
N SER A 67 41.33 5.59 48.22
CA SER A 67 42.47 6.03 49.04
C SER A 67 43.78 5.99 48.25
N LEU A 68 43.98 4.94 47.45
CA LEU A 68 45.15 4.82 46.59
C LEU A 68 45.16 5.85 45.46
N ALA A 69 44.00 6.12 44.84
CA ALA A 69 43.89 7.12 43.78
C ALA A 69 44.30 8.53 44.27
N ASP A 70 43.86 8.92 45.47
CA ASP A 70 44.23 10.20 46.08
C ASP A 70 45.73 10.25 46.42
N LEU A 71 46.28 9.14 46.95
CA LEU A 71 47.69 9.05 47.33
C LEU A 71 48.66 8.99 46.15
N VAL A 72 48.22 8.56 44.96
CA VAL A 72 49.07 8.52 43.75
C VAL A 72 49.52 9.92 43.34
N GLY A 73 48.68 10.95 43.53
CA GLY A 73 49.06 12.34 43.29
C GLY A 73 50.13 12.86 44.25
N GLU A 74 50.19 12.32 45.47
CA GLU A 74 51.15 12.73 46.51
C GLU A 74 52.46 11.95 46.43
N ALA A 75 52.38 10.64 46.14
CA ALA A 75 53.53 9.77 46.06
C ALA A 75 53.39 8.74 44.92
N PRO A 76 54.19 8.83 43.84
CA PRO A 76 54.07 7.96 42.67
C PRO A 76 54.38 6.48 42.95
N ARG A 77 54.92 6.14 44.13
CA ARG A 77 55.13 4.75 44.54
C ARG A 77 53.82 3.97 44.73
N TYR A 78 52.68 4.65 44.91
CA TYR A 78 51.37 4.00 45.02
C TYR A 78 50.77 3.57 43.66
N THR A 79 51.36 4.00 42.54
CA THR A 79 50.91 3.62 41.19
C THR A 79 50.93 2.11 40.98
N GLN A 80 52.03 1.43 41.35
CA GLN A 80 52.15 -0.02 41.17
C GLN A 80 51.09 -0.81 41.97
N PRO A 81 50.88 -0.56 43.29
CA PRO A 81 49.77 -1.16 44.04
C PRO A 81 48.38 -0.89 43.46
N LEU A 82 48.13 0.34 42.98
CA LEU A 82 46.84 0.69 42.36
C LEU A 82 46.62 -0.10 41.07
N CYS A 83 47.62 -0.14 40.19
CA CYS A 83 47.59 -0.94 38.96
C CYS A 83 47.39 -2.43 39.26
N GLN A 84 48.02 -2.97 40.31
CA GLN A 84 47.80 -4.35 40.74
C GLN A 84 46.36 -4.59 41.18
N LEU A 85 45.77 -3.66 41.94
CA LEU A 85 44.38 -3.75 42.38
C LEU A 85 43.40 -3.68 41.20
N LEU A 86 43.59 -2.74 40.26
CA LEU A 86 42.79 -2.63 39.04
C LEU A 86 42.81 -3.93 38.24
N ARG A 87 44.00 -4.51 38.02
CA ARG A 87 44.14 -5.79 37.33
C ARG A 87 43.36 -6.93 38.00
N LEU A 88 43.23 -6.92 39.33
CA LEU A 88 42.42 -7.91 40.06
C LEU A 88 40.92 -7.62 39.95
N LEU A 89 40.51 -6.35 39.82
CA LEU A 89 39.13 -5.96 39.53
C LEU A 89 38.68 -6.37 38.12
N GLY A 90 39.61 -6.55 37.18
CA GLY A 90 39.34 -7.15 35.87
C GLY A 90 39.09 -8.68 35.88
N LYS A 91 39.22 -9.35 37.04
CA LYS A 91 38.99 -10.80 37.18
C LYS A 91 37.53 -11.11 37.58
N PRO A 92 37.06 -12.37 37.41
CA PRO A 92 35.70 -12.73 37.78
C PRO A 92 35.37 -12.44 39.24
N PHE A 93 34.17 -11.90 39.50
CA PHE A 93 33.64 -11.76 40.85
C PHE A 93 33.02 -13.06 41.36
N PHE A 94 33.10 -13.27 42.67
CA PHE A 94 32.64 -14.49 43.33
C PHE A 94 31.48 -14.27 44.31
N LYS A 95 30.58 -15.24 44.36
CA LYS A 95 29.45 -15.33 45.29
C LYS A 95 29.55 -16.58 46.17
N GLU A 96 29.06 -16.50 47.41
CA GLU A 96 28.94 -17.64 48.31
C GLU A 96 27.54 -18.26 48.23
N LYS A 97 26.53 -17.42 47.97
CA LYS A 97 25.13 -17.83 47.82
C LYS A 97 24.56 -17.25 46.53
N ALA A 98 23.54 -17.91 45.97
CA ALA A 98 22.85 -17.40 44.79
C ALA A 98 22.19 -16.02 45.02
N SER A 99 21.76 -15.73 46.25
CA SER A 99 21.16 -14.44 46.64
C SER A 99 22.14 -13.26 46.63
N ASP A 100 23.44 -13.52 46.61
CA ASP A 100 24.47 -12.47 46.73
C ASP A 100 24.47 -11.52 45.52
N GLU A 101 24.13 -12.00 44.33
CA GLU A 101 24.02 -11.16 43.12
C GLU A 101 22.99 -10.04 43.34
N MET A 102 21.84 -10.35 43.96
CA MET A 102 20.83 -9.35 44.31
C MET A 102 21.27 -8.45 45.47
N ALA A 103 21.88 -9.03 46.51
CA ALA A 103 22.26 -8.29 47.71
C ALA A 103 23.40 -7.29 47.46
N TYR A 104 24.30 -7.60 46.53
CA TYR A 104 25.49 -6.80 46.22
C TYR A 104 25.45 -6.14 44.84
N ALA A 105 24.29 -6.15 44.15
CA ALA A 105 24.12 -5.49 42.86
C ALA A 105 24.59 -4.01 42.91
N GLN A 106 24.06 -3.23 43.85
CA GLN A 106 24.38 -1.81 43.99
C GLN A 106 25.88 -1.55 44.20
N ILE A 107 26.54 -2.28 45.11
CA ILE A 107 27.98 -2.06 45.32
C ILE A 107 28.80 -2.51 44.11
N THR A 108 28.32 -3.50 43.36
CA THR A 108 29.00 -3.98 42.16
C THR A 108 28.91 -2.95 41.04
N SER A 109 27.73 -2.37 40.79
CA SER A 109 27.57 -1.28 39.83
C SER A 109 28.38 -0.04 40.25
N GLU A 110 28.38 0.33 41.53
CA GLU A 110 29.22 1.42 42.07
C GLU A 110 30.73 1.16 41.92
N THR A 111 31.17 -0.08 42.13
CA THR A 111 32.58 -0.46 41.94
C THR A 111 33.00 -0.29 40.49
N ILE A 112 32.15 -0.70 39.55
CA ILE A 112 32.40 -0.56 38.11
C ILE A 112 32.35 0.93 37.71
N ALA A 113 31.39 1.69 38.23
CA ALA A 113 31.31 3.15 38.03
C ALA A 113 32.59 3.85 38.48
N GLN A 114 33.15 3.40 39.61
CA GLN A 114 34.39 3.94 40.16
C GLN A 114 35.59 3.76 39.23
N LEU A 115 35.65 2.66 38.46
CA LEU A 115 36.68 2.49 37.44
C LEU A 115 36.64 3.65 36.43
N GLY A 116 35.44 4.04 35.99
CA GLY A 116 35.23 5.19 35.10
C GLY A 116 35.65 6.52 35.72
N TYR A 117 35.27 6.78 36.98
CA TYR A 117 35.64 8.02 37.68
C TYR A 117 37.16 8.17 37.89
N LEU A 118 37.88 7.05 37.99
CA LEU A 118 39.33 7.04 38.20
C LEU A 118 40.14 7.37 36.94
N MET A 119 39.50 7.50 35.78
CA MET A 119 40.15 8.04 34.58
C MET A 119 40.67 9.47 34.79
N ARG A 120 40.24 10.20 35.82
CA ARG A 120 40.78 11.53 36.17
C ARG A 120 42.17 11.49 36.83
N VAL A 121 42.66 10.32 37.24
CA VAL A 121 43.97 10.19 37.89
C VAL A 121 45.07 10.49 36.86
N SER A 122 46.01 11.38 37.22
CA SER A 122 47.09 11.86 36.34
C SER A 122 48.21 10.83 36.09
N SER A 123 47.86 9.60 35.75
CA SER A 123 48.81 8.52 35.47
C SER A 123 48.34 7.68 34.28
N MET A 124 49.13 7.67 33.20
CA MET A 124 48.84 6.90 31.99
C MET A 124 48.73 5.40 32.28
N GLU A 125 49.63 4.86 33.12
CA GLU A 125 49.63 3.43 33.48
C GLU A 125 48.32 3.02 34.19
N VAL A 126 47.81 3.88 35.07
CA VAL A 126 46.54 3.65 35.77
C VAL A 126 45.38 3.64 34.78
N CYS A 127 45.32 4.62 33.87
CA CYS A 127 44.25 4.73 32.88
C CYS A 127 44.23 3.54 31.91
N LEU A 128 45.41 3.06 31.47
CA LEU A 128 45.52 1.87 30.63
C LEU A 128 45.00 0.62 31.37
N HIS A 129 45.37 0.43 32.64
CA HIS A 129 44.88 -0.70 33.43
C HIS A 129 43.38 -0.61 33.74
N ILE A 130 42.80 0.59 33.86
CA ILE A 130 41.35 0.77 33.98
C ILE A 130 40.66 0.21 32.73
N CYS A 131 41.07 0.68 31.54
CA CYS A 131 40.53 0.20 30.26
C CYS A 131 40.66 -1.32 30.13
N ASP A 132 41.83 -1.89 30.42
CA ASP A 132 42.06 -3.34 30.39
C ASP A 132 41.17 -4.09 31.37
N SER A 133 40.91 -3.53 32.55
CA SER A 133 40.07 -4.17 33.57
C SER A 133 38.60 -4.20 33.13
N ILE A 134 38.09 -3.09 32.57
CA ILE A 134 36.74 -3.01 32.01
C ILE A 134 36.59 -3.98 30.84
N LEU A 135 37.58 -4.02 29.93
CA LEU A 135 37.59 -4.96 28.81
C LEU A 135 37.57 -6.43 29.27
N GLN A 136 38.31 -6.77 30.33
CA GLN A 136 38.29 -8.13 30.87
C GLN A 136 36.94 -8.49 31.48
N LEU A 137 36.25 -7.53 32.12
CA LEU A 137 34.90 -7.72 32.64
C LEU A 137 33.86 -7.92 31.51
N CYS A 138 34.08 -7.30 30.35
CA CYS A 138 33.17 -7.40 29.20
C CYS A 138 33.40 -8.65 28.35
N CYS A 139 34.66 -8.95 28.03
CA CYS A 139 35.02 -9.83 26.91
C CYS A 139 35.52 -11.23 27.31
N ARG A 140 35.84 -11.50 28.59
CA ARG A 140 36.32 -12.84 28.97
C ARG A 140 35.19 -13.78 29.32
N ASP A 141 35.19 -14.94 28.64
CA ASP A 141 34.59 -16.15 29.19
C ASP A 141 35.18 -16.40 30.57
N GLN A 142 34.31 -16.56 31.56
CA GLN A 142 34.70 -16.83 32.92
C GLN A 142 35.20 -18.28 33.11
N SER A 143 36.00 -18.81 32.18
CA SER A 143 36.70 -20.08 32.32
C SER A 143 37.99 -19.86 33.11
N GLY A 144 38.12 -20.54 34.24
CA GLY A 144 39.23 -20.36 35.17
C GLY A 144 39.22 -21.40 36.29
N PRO A 145 40.21 -21.38 37.19
CA PRO A 145 40.31 -22.34 38.30
C PRO A 145 39.20 -22.17 39.35
N GLU A 146 38.60 -23.27 39.80
CA GLU A 146 37.61 -23.28 40.88
C GLU A 146 38.23 -22.82 42.20
N VAL A 147 37.58 -21.88 42.88
CA VAL A 147 38.01 -21.38 44.20
C VAL A 147 37.16 -22.06 45.26
N PRO A 148 37.74 -22.82 46.22
CA PRO A 148 36.98 -23.54 47.23
C PRO A 148 36.03 -22.63 48.04
N GLY A 149 34.75 -23.00 48.11
CA GLY A 149 33.73 -22.26 48.87
C GLY A 149 33.08 -21.08 48.13
N TYR A 150 33.48 -20.81 46.88
CA TYR A 150 32.95 -19.71 46.08
C TYR A 150 32.49 -20.18 44.70
N GLN A 151 31.37 -19.63 44.23
CA GLN A 151 30.91 -19.76 42.85
C GLN A 151 31.14 -18.44 42.11
N ARG A 152 31.36 -18.48 40.79
CA ARG A 152 31.44 -17.26 39.98
C ARG A 152 30.07 -16.62 39.80
N CYS A 153 30.06 -15.30 39.64
CA CYS A 153 28.85 -14.56 39.26
C CYS A 153 28.48 -14.83 37.80
N ARG A 154 27.20 -14.83 37.48
CA ARG A 154 26.73 -15.02 36.10
C ARG A 154 27.26 -13.92 35.16
N VAL A 155 27.50 -14.26 33.90
CA VAL A 155 27.98 -13.28 32.90
C VAL A 155 26.90 -12.22 32.65
N GLU A 156 25.63 -12.63 32.64
CA GLU A 156 24.47 -11.75 32.49
C GLU A 156 24.37 -10.76 33.65
N PHE A 157 24.71 -11.19 34.87
CA PHE A 157 24.76 -10.31 36.03
C PHE A 157 25.82 -9.23 35.86
N ILE A 158 27.05 -9.58 35.44
CA ILE A 158 28.12 -8.59 35.22
C ILE A 158 27.76 -7.62 34.08
N ARG A 159 27.17 -8.11 32.98
CA ARG A 159 26.67 -7.26 31.89
C ARG A 159 25.60 -6.29 32.36
N TYR A 160 24.64 -6.77 33.14
CA TYR A 160 23.61 -5.92 33.74
C TYR A 160 24.23 -4.89 34.72
N MET A 161 25.24 -5.26 35.50
CA MET A 161 25.95 -4.30 36.38
C MET A 161 26.73 -3.24 35.59
N LEU A 162 27.33 -3.59 34.45
CA LEU A 162 27.93 -2.62 33.52
C LEU A 162 26.89 -1.62 33.02
N GLU A 163 25.71 -2.10 32.60
CA GLU A 163 24.58 -1.25 32.19
C GLU A 163 24.06 -0.35 33.30
N GLN A 164 24.13 -0.75 34.57
CA GLN A 164 23.70 0.11 35.69
C GLN A 164 24.80 1.05 36.21
N SER A 165 26.06 0.86 35.80
CA SER A 165 27.20 1.58 36.38
C SER A 165 27.43 2.99 35.84
N GLY A 166 26.89 3.33 34.65
CA GLY A 166 27.24 4.60 33.98
C GLY A 166 28.68 4.66 33.45
N VAL A 167 29.42 3.54 33.46
CA VAL A 167 30.85 3.54 33.08
C VAL A 167 31.07 4.01 31.64
N ALA A 168 30.20 3.65 30.70
CA ALA A 168 30.31 4.09 29.31
C ALA A 168 30.17 5.61 29.18
N GLU A 169 29.28 6.22 29.96
CA GLU A 169 29.10 7.67 30.03
C GLU A 169 30.39 8.36 30.50
N THR A 170 30.97 7.88 31.61
CA THR A 170 32.21 8.44 32.17
C THR A 170 33.42 8.26 31.25
N LEU A 171 33.52 7.14 30.53
CA LEU A 171 34.60 6.91 29.55
C LEU A 171 34.52 7.89 28.38
N VAL A 172 33.33 8.16 27.85
CA VAL A 172 33.13 9.19 26.82
C VAL A 172 33.55 10.56 27.32
N LEU A 173 33.12 10.94 28.54
CA LEU A 173 33.51 12.22 29.14
C LEU A 173 35.03 12.31 29.38
N SER A 174 35.70 11.18 29.66
CA SER A 174 37.13 11.14 29.91
C SER A 174 37.99 11.40 28.66
N LEU A 175 37.46 11.24 27.44
CA LEU A 175 38.20 11.48 26.20
C LEU A 175 38.78 12.91 26.14
N ALA A 176 38.08 13.89 26.72
CA ALA A 176 38.55 15.27 26.79
C ALA A 176 39.82 15.46 27.65
N LEU A 177 40.15 14.50 28.52
CA LEU A 177 41.34 14.55 29.38
C LEU A 177 42.61 14.09 28.66
N PHE A 178 42.48 13.35 27.55
CA PHE A 178 43.58 12.61 26.93
C PHE A 178 43.91 13.06 25.50
N GLU A 179 43.53 14.29 25.11
CA GLU A 179 43.77 14.81 23.76
C GLU A 179 45.26 14.77 23.34
N ALA A 180 46.18 14.92 24.30
CA ALA A 180 47.62 14.85 24.07
C ALA A 180 48.24 13.45 24.28
N GLN A 181 47.46 12.46 24.73
CA GLN A 181 47.92 11.13 25.14
C GLN A 181 47.29 10.03 24.27
N GLN A 182 47.85 9.82 23.07
CA GLN A 182 47.32 8.90 22.06
C GLN A 182 47.12 7.46 22.59
N ASP A 183 48.09 6.91 23.35
CA ASP A 183 47.99 5.54 23.87
C ASP A 183 46.74 5.32 24.76
N VAL A 184 46.46 6.27 25.65
CA VAL A 184 45.31 6.21 26.55
C VAL A 184 44.02 6.44 25.77
N GLN A 185 44.01 7.42 24.85
CA GLN A 185 42.87 7.68 23.97
C GLN A 185 42.49 6.44 23.16
N HIS A 186 43.47 5.75 22.56
CA HIS A 186 43.25 4.51 21.82
C HIS A 186 42.71 3.39 22.71
N ALA A 187 43.19 3.27 23.95
CA ALA A 187 42.68 2.29 24.91
C ALA A 187 41.23 2.56 25.32
N VAL A 188 40.87 3.83 25.54
CA VAL A 188 39.48 4.25 25.82
C VAL A 188 38.59 3.94 24.63
N LEU A 189 38.98 4.30 23.41
CA LEU A 189 38.22 4.02 22.19
C LEU A 189 38.02 2.53 21.95
N ARG A 190 39.04 1.71 22.22
CA ARG A 190 38.91 0.24 22.17
C ARG A 190 37.89 -0.25 23.18
N THR A 191 37.92 0.30 24.39
CA THR A 191 36.96 -0.06 25.45
C THR A 191 35.55 0.32 25.06
N LEU A 192 35.34 1.54 24.54
CA LEU A 192 34.05 2.01 24.03
C LEU A 192 33.55 1.15 22.87
N GLN A 193 34.40 0.79 21.91
CA GLN A 193 34.06 -0.10 20.79
C GLN A 193 33.49 -1.44 21.25
N HIS A 194 34.12 -2.04 22.26
CA HIS A 194 33.59 -3.27 22.86
C HIS A 194 32.29 -3.00 23.62
N LEU A 195 32.21 -1.97 24.46
CA LEU A 195 30.98 -1.66 25.21
C LEU A 195 29.77 -1.39 24.29
N SER A 196 29.98 -0.67 23.18
CA SER A 196 28.92 -0.30 22.24
C SER A 196 28.36 -1.49 21.44
N SER A 197 29.14 -2.57 21.26
CA SER A 197 28.64 -3.77 20.58
C SER A 197 27.90 -4.75 21.49
N HIS A 198 27.94 -4.55 22.81
CA HIS A 198 27.36 -5.49 23.78
C HIS A 198 25.93 -5.17 24.22
N SER A 199 25.56 -3.88 24.32
CA SER A 199 24.25 -3.49 24.86
C SER A 199 23.78 -2.11 24.37
N ALA A 200 22.48 -2.03 24.05
CA ALA A 200 21.79 -0.80 23.71
C ALA A 200 21.78 0.23 24.86
N GLU A 201 21.75 -0.20 26.12
CA GLU A 201 21.79 0.72 27.28
C GLU A 201 23.16 1.38 27.43
N LEU A 202 24.24 0.64 27.13
CA LEU A 202 25.59 1.22 27.08
C LEU A 202 25.71 2.24 25.94
N CYS A 203 25.14 1.96 24.78
CA CYS A 203 25.03 2.95 23.70
C CYS A 203 24.23 4.18 24.15
N ALA A 204 23.10 3.99 24.85
CA ALA A 204 22.30 5.09 25.37
C ALA A 204 23.08 5.97 26.36
N GLN A 205 23.91 5.39 27.23
CA GLN A 205 24.81 6.13 28.12
C GLN A 205 25.83 6.97 27.34
N MET A 206 26.45 6.39 26.32
CA MET A 206 27.37 7.13 25.45
C MET A 206 26.67 8.31 24.78
N VAL A 207 25.43 8.11 24.30
CA VAL A 207 24.61 9.17 23.69
C VAL A 207 24.22 10.24 24.72
N ARG A 208 23.88 9.89 25.98
CA ARG A 208 23.64 10.89 27.05
C ARG A 208 24.86 11.79 27.27
N ALA A 209 26.05 11.21 27.22
CA ALA A 209 27.32 11.95 27.22
C ALA A 209 27.71 12.50 25.83
N ARG A 210 26.76 12.86 24.95
CA ARG A 210 27.02 13.41 23.60
C ARG A 210 28.15 12.69 22.84
N GLY A 211 28.23 11.37 22.99
CA GLY A 211 29.37 10.59 22.53
C GLY A 211 29.53 10.58 21.02
N ALA A 212 28.41 10.59 20.29
CA ALA A 212 28.45 10.61 18.82
C ALA A 212 29.12 11.90 18.31
N GLU A 213 28.72 13.05 18.83
CA GLU A 213 29.30 14.35 18.46
C GLU A 213 30.76 14.49 18.89
N ARG A 214 31.10 14.07 20.11
CA ARG A 214 32.47 14.13 20.64
C ARG A 214 33.44 13.26 19.86
N LEU A 215 33.02 12.07 19.43
CA LEU A 215 33.82 11.19 18.59
C LEU A 215 33.92 11.74 17.17
N CYS A 216 32.80 12.17 16.60
CA CYS A 216 32.73 12.61 15.20
C CYS A 216 33.54 13.90 14.95
N SER A 217 33.42 14.91 15.81
CA SER A 217 34.15 16.18 15.71
C SER A 217 35.68 16.03 15.74
N ARG A 218 36.19 14.89 16.24
CA ARG A 218 37.62 14.59 16.38
C ARG A 218 38.14 13.57 15.37
N LEU A 219 37.32 13.10 14.42
CA LEU A 219 37.75 12.11 13.41
C LEU A 219 38.93 12.60 12.56
N ALA A 220 39.05 13.92 12.36
CA ALA A 220 40.06 14.52 11.52
C ALA A 220 41.43 14.70 12.20
N ASP A 221 41.52 14.48 13.52
CA ASP A 221 42.72 14.67 14.32
C ASP A 221 43.90 13.80 13.80
N PRO A 222 45.15 14.26 13.96
CA PRO A 222 46.31 13.54 13.45
C PRO A 222 46.59 12.27 14.27
N ASP A 223 46.39 11.11 13.65
CA ASP A 223 46.76 9.81 14.21
C ASP A 223 47.56 8.99 13.18
N PRO A 224 48.88 8.80 13.36
CA PRO A 224 49.70 8.01 12.44
C PRO A 224 49.35 6.52 12.42
N SER A 225 48.65 6.02 13.45
CA SER A 225 48.24 4.61 13.51
C SER A 225 46.94 4.33 12.74
N GLY A 226 46.13 5.36 12.47
CA GLY A 226 44.79 5.24 11.89
C GLY A 226 43.74 4.63 12.84
N ALA A 227 44.11 4.23 14.06
CA ALA A 227 43.22 3.54 14.99
C ALA A 227 42.12 4.44 15.55
N LEU A 228 42.38 5.75 15.71
CA LEU A 228 41.41 6.76 16.12
C LEU A 228 40.22 6.77 15.17
N LEU A 229 40.49 6.96 13.88
CA LEU A 229 39.45 7.03 12.85
C LEU A 229 38.64 5.74 12.81
N PHE A 230 39.32 4.60 12.69
CA PHE A 230 38.64 3.32 12.55
C PHE A 230 37.76 2.98 13.76
N ARG A 231 38.30 3.07 14.98
CA ARG A 231 37.53 2.72 16.19
C ARG A 231 36.40 3.69 16.43
N SER A 232 36.58 4.97 16.10
CA SER A 232 35.51 5.97 16.25
C SER A 232 34.38 5.71 15.27
N VAL A 233 34.67 5.40 14.00
CA VAL A 233 33.65 5.04 13.01
C VAL A 233 32.89 3.77 13.44
N GLU A 234 33.59 2.76 13.94
CA GLU A 234 32.95 1.54 14.45
C GLU A 234 32.05 1.82 15.67
N VAL A 235 32.49 2.66 16.61
CA VAL A 235 31.65 3.09 17.74
C VAL A 235 30.42 3.83 17.23
N LEU A 236 30.57 4.78 16.31
CA LEU A 236 29.45 5.52 15.71
C LEU A 236 28.45 4.58 15.02
N TRP A 237 28.94 3.57 14.30
CA TRP A 237 28.11 2.54 13.68
C TRP A 237 27.32 1.75 14.73
N ASN A 238 27.99 1.24 15.78
CA ASN A 238 27.34 0.55 16.88
C ASN A 238 26.29 1.43 17.59
N LEU A 239 26.51 2.73 17.71
CA LEU A 239 25.53 3.66 18.27
C LEU A 239 24.30 3.80 17.36
N LEU A 240 24.48 3.81 16.02
CA LEU A 240 23.38 3.87 15.07
C LEU A 240 22.58 2.56 15.01
N GLU A 241 23.25 1.41 15.10
CA GLU A 241 22.64 0.08 15.01
C GLU A 241 21.93 -0.34 16.31
N ASN A 242 22.59 -0.18 17.46
CA ASN A 242 22.06 -0.63 18.76
C ASN A 242 21.35 0.49 19.54
N GLY A 243 21.62 1.76 19.22
CA GLY A 243 21.06 2.92 19.91
C GLY A 243 19.80 3.47 19.27
N ARG A 244 19.31 4.60 19.81
CA ARG A 244 18.20 5.34 19.18
C ARG A 244 18.73 6.19 18.03
N GLN A 245 18.60 5.69 16.81
CA GLN A 245 19.13 6.32 15.58
C GLN A 245 18.84 7.83 15.48
N SER A 246 17.61 8.28 15.79
CA SER A 246 17.24 9.69 15.74
C SER A 246 18.05 10.59 16.68
N GLN A 247 18.36 10.12 17.89
CA GLN A 247 19.16 10.89 18.86
C GLN A 247 20.63 10.95 18.45
N VAL A 248 21.15 9.87 17.86
CA VAL A 248 22.53 9.81 17.37
C VAL A 248 22.70 10.74 16.17
N LEU A 249 21.79 10.69 15.19
CA LEU A 249 21.83 11.57 14.03
C LEU A 249 21.68 13.04 14.43
N ALA A 250 20.83 13.36 15.40
CA ALA A 250 20.71 14.73 15.93
C ALA A 250 22.02 15.25 16.55
N GLN A 251 22.84 14.39 17.15
CA GLN A 251 24.17 14.77 17.65
C GLN A 251 25.19 14.95 16.52
N LEU A 252 25.09 14.13 15.47
CA LEU A 252 26.00 14.18 14.32
C LEU A 252 25.68 15.35 13.37
N ALA A 253 24.47 15.89 13.40
CA ALA A 253 24.03 17.06 12.64
C ALA A 253 24.60 18.40 13.17
N SER A 254 25.86 18.39 13.64
CA SER A 254 26.59 19.60 14.08
C SER A 254 27.56 20.06 13.00
N ILE A 255 27.88 21.35 12.97
CA ILE A 255 28.80 21.92 11.97
C ILE A 255 30.22 21.34 12.12
N GLU A 256 30.65 21.09 13.35
CA GLU A 256 31.94 20.48 13.68
C GLU A 256 32.00 19.03 13.19
N CYS A 257 30.93 18.26 13.40
CA CYS A 257 30.84 16.86 12.98
C CYS A 257 30.85 16.73 11.45
N VAL A 258 29.99 17.49 10.76
CA VAL A 258 29.93 17.48 9.30
C VAL A 258 31.24 17.97 8.69
N HIS A 259 31.90 18.97 9.28
CA HIS A 259 33.22 19.43 8.85
C HIS A 259 34.31 18.36 9.08
N ALA A 260 34.31 17.67 10.22
CA ALA A 260 35.26 16.58 10.47
C ALA A 260 35.07 15.41 9.50
N LEU A 261 33.81 15.02 9.23
CA LEU A 261 33.48 14.01 8.23
C LEU A 261 33.94 14.41 6.84
N LYS A 262 33.72 15.67 6.44
CA LYS A 262 34.24 16.22 5.18
C LYS A 262 35.75 16.04 5.07
N GLU A 263 36.52 16.52 6.05
CA GLU A 263 37.98 16.47 6.00
C GLU A 263 38.51 15.04 5.91
N VAL A 264 37.92 14.12 6.67
CA VAL A 264 38.32 12.71 6.66
C VAL A 264 37.91 12.03 5.37
N LEU A 265 36.68 12.23 4.89
CA LEU A 265 36.21 11.64 3.64
C LEU A 265 37.10 12.07 2.47
N LEU A 266 37.40 13.38 2.35
CA LEU A 266 38.28 13.88 1.29
C LEU A 266 39.71 13.33 1.42
N ARG A 267 40.23 13.20 2.65
CA ARG A 267 41.53 12.55 2.90
C ARG A 267 41.52 11.10 2.44
N GLN A 268 40.48 10.33 2.74
CA GLN A 268 40.34 8.93 2.32
C GLN A 268 40.19 8.80 0.81
N VAL A 269 39.43 9.68 0.16
CA VAL A 269 39.31 9.71 -1.31
C VAL A 269 40.64 9.99 -2.00
N GLN A 270 41.47 10.90 -1.44
CA GLN A 270 42.73 11.30 -2.07
C GLN A 270 43.92 10.41 -1.76
N ARG A 271 43.92 9.74 -0.59
CA ARG A 271 45.10 9.03 -0.07
C ARG A 271 44.84 7.58 0.31
N GLY A 272 43.58 7.15 0.37
CA GLY A 272 43.17 5.79 0.70
C GLY A 272 43.18 4.90 -0.53
N PHE A 273 44.19 4.02 -0.63
CA PHE A 273 44.37 3.14 -1.79
C PHE A 273 44.27 1.66 -1.45
N SER A 274 44.34 1.29 -0.17
CA SER A 274 44.15 -0.09 0.25
C SER A 274 42.67 -0.49 0.17
N HIS A 275 42.40 -1.78 0.09
CA HIS A 275 41.02 -2.31 0.17
C HIS A 275 40.29 -1.78 1.42
N TYR A 276 41.00 -1.76 2.55
CA TYR A 276 40.44 -1.29 3.82
C TYR A 276 40.14 0.21 3.82
N ASP A 277 41.01 1.03 3.23
CA ASP A 277 40.76 2.47 3.12
C ASP A 277 39.54 2.76 2.23
N ARG A 278 39.36 1.99 1.14
CA ARG A 278 38.18 2.10 0.27
C ARG A 278 36.90 1.69 0.98
N GLN A 279 36.94 0.64 1.81
CA GLN A 279 35.80 0.25 2.63
C GLN A 279 35.45 1.36 3.62
N LEU A 280 36.44 1.87 4.36
CA LEU A 280 36.25 2.95 5.33
C LEU A 280 35.71 4.24 4.69
N ARG A 281 36.16 4.58 3.47
CA ARG A 281 35.59 5.68 2.67
C ARG A 281 34.10 5.47 2.42
N ASN A 282 33.69 4.25 2.07
CA ASN A 282 32.28 3.93 1.81
C ASN A 282 31.46 3.97 3.11
N ASP A 283 32.00 3.47 4.23
CA ASP A 283 31.36 3.54 5.55
C ASP A 283 31.13 5.00 5.97
N LEU A 284 32.13 5.87 5.75
CA LEU A 284 31.99 7.32 5.96
C LEU A 284 30.93 7.95 5.05
N LEU A 285 30.83 7.50 3.80
CA LEU A 285 29.83 7.99 2.86
C LEU A 285 28.41 7.56 3.27
N VAL A 286 28.25 6.36 3.83
CA VAL A 286 26.97 5.91 4.43
C VAL A 286 26.60 6.79 5.61
N LEU A 287 27.53 7.06 6.54
CA LEU A 287 27.30 7.98 7.66
C LEU A 287 26.88 9.37 7.18
N VAL A 288 27.60 9.92 6.21
CA VAL A 288 27.26 11.19 5.55
C VAL A 288 25.85 11.15 4.96
N THR A 289 25.49 10.07 4.26
CA THR A 289 24.16 9.91 3.66
C THR A 289 23.07 9.87 4.72
N LEU A 290 23.28 9.17 5.83
CA LEU A 290 22.32 9.10 6.94
C LEU A 290 22.09 10.47 7.59
N ILE A 291 23.14 11.26 7.79
CA ILE A 291 23.03 12.62 8.37
C ILE A 291 22.31 13.55 7.38
N ALA A 292 22.60 13.44 6.08
CA ALA A 292 21.98 14.26 5.04
C ALA A 292 20.47 14.05 4.86
N HIS A 293 19.90 12.97 5.45
CA HIS A 293 18.45 12.76 5.43
C HIS A 293 17.66 13.84 6.19
N ASP A 294 18.29 14.51 7.15
CA ASP A 294 17.74 15.68 7.83
C ASP A 294 18.19 16.96 7.11
N PRO A 295 17.27 17.70 6.44
CA PRO A 295 17.58 18.95 5.75
C PRO A 295 18.17 20.04 6.65
N ALA A 296 18.01 19.94 7.98
CA ALA A 296 18.59 20.90 8.93
C ALA A 296 20.11 20.70 9.15
N SER A 297 20.69 19.62 8.62
CA SER A 297 22.11 19.32 8.78
C SER A 297 22.99 20.30 7.98
N PRO A 298 24.11 20.81 8.55
CA PRO A 298 24.88 21.93 7.99
C PRO A 298 25.82 21.56 6.81
N PHE A 299 25.30 20.86 5.81
CA PHE A 299 26.05 20.41 4.64
C PHE A 299 26.47 21.56 3.71
N LEU A 300 25.64 22.59 3.61
CA LEU A 300 25.89 23.77 2.78
C LEU A 300 26.94 24.68 3.41
N GLU A 301 26.82 24.96 4.71
CA GLU A 301 27.71 25.83 5.48
C GLU A 301 29.12 25.27 5.53
N THR A 302 29.25 23.94 5.66
CA THR A 302 30.56 23.26 5.61
C THR A 302 31.13 23.17 4.20
N GLY A 303 30.34 23.45 3.16
CA GLY A 303 30.69 23.30 1.76
C GLY A 303 30.86 21.83 1.32
N LEU A 304 30.37 20.88 2.12
CA LEU A 304 30.47 19.45 1.83
C LEU A 304 29.59 19.06 0.63
N THR A 305 28.38 19.63 0.50
CA THR A 305 27.50 19.38 -0.67
C THR A 305 28.24 19.56 -1.98
N LYS A 306 28.95 20.68 -2.17
CA LYS A 306 29.68 20.97 -3.41
C LYS A 306 30.75 19.92 -3.73
N GLN A 307 31.42 19.37 -2.71
CA GLN A 307 32.43 18.34 -2.90
C GLN A 307 31.79 16.98 -3.21
N LEU A 308 30.68 16.64 -2.55
CA LEU A 308 29.93 15.41 -2.80
C LEU A 308 29.38 15.38 -4.23
N VAL A 309 28.81 16.50 -4.69
CA VAL A 309 28.32 16.64 -6.07
C VAL A 309 29.46 16.46 -7.08
N LEU A 310 30.61 17.10 -6.84
CA LEU A 310 31.80 16.91 -7.68
C LEU A 310 32.25 15.44 -7.71
N LEU A 311 32.30 14.77 -6.55
CA LEU A 311 32.67 13.35 -6.47
C LEU A 311 31.65 12.44 -7.16
N ALA A 312 30.38 12.83 -7.18
CA ALA A 312 29.34 12.08 -7.88
C ALA A 312 29.44 12.22 -9.40
N THR A 313 29.90 13.36 -9.94
CA THR A 313 29.82 13.65 -11.39
C THR A 313 31.15 13.66 -12.14
N PHE A 314 32.31 13.67 -11.47
CA PHE A 314 33.61 13.90 -12.13
C PHE A 314 34.02 12.88 -13.20
N THR A 315 33.49 11.66 -13.16
CA THR A 315 33.80 10.63 -14.16
C THR A 315 33.11 10.90 -15.49
N GLU A 316 31.95 11.54 -15.48
CA GLU A 316 31.16 11.86 -16.68
C GLU A 316 31.33 13.32 -17.10
N VAL A 317 31.48 14.22 -16.12
CA VAL A 317 31.59 15.66 -16.34
C VAL A 317 33.04 16.09 -16.13
N LYS A 318 33.67 16.58 -17.20
CA LYS A 318 35.06 17.08 -17.16
C LYS A 318 35.19 18.18 -16.11
N SER A 319 36.11 17.97 -15.17
CA SER A 319 36.41 18.92 -14.11
C SER A 319 37.91 19.22 -14.04
N HIS A 320 38.24 20.49 -13.84
CA HIS A 320 39.61 20.93 -13.56
C HIS A 320 39.92 21.03 -12.06
N ASN A 321 39.01 20.56 -11.20
CA ASN A 321 39.19 20.64 -9.77
C ASN A 321 40.37 19.74 -9.32
N PRO A 322 41.37 20.28 -8.58
CA PRO A 322 42.51 19.51 -8.10
C PRO A 322 42.13 18.25 -7.30
N LEU A 323 40.97 18.25 -6.65
CA LEU A 323 40.47 17.13 -5.85
C LEU A 323 40.29 15.85 -6.66
N VAL A 324 39.84 15.96 -7.91
CA VAL A 324 39.51 14.83 -8.79
C VAL A 324 40.53 14.62 -9.91
N LYS A 325 41.48 15.55 -10.08
CA LYS A 325 42.46 15.52 -11.19
C LYS A 325 43.26 14.21 -11.26
N ASN A 326 43.58 13.63 -10.10
CA ASN A 326 44.34 12.38 -9.99
C ASN A 326 43.51 11.22 -9.43
N LEU A 327 42.19 11.42 -9.28
CA LEU A 327 41.30 10.38 -8.77
C LEU A 327 40.85 9.51 -9.94
N VAL A 328 41.11 8.20 -9.84
CA VAL A 328 40.71 7.22 -10.85
C VAL A 328 39.93 6.12 -10.14
N LEU A 329 38.65 5.95 -10.51
CA LEU A 329 37.88 4.79 -10.06
C LEU A 329 38.28 3.55 -10.86
N THR A 330 38.18 2.38 -10.24
CA THR A 330 38.46 1.10 -10.87
C THR A 330 37.22 0.21 -10.85
N SER A 331 37.24 -0.92 -11.55
CA SER A 331 36.14 -1.90 -11.52
C SER A 331 36.09 -2.74 -10.24
N VAL A 332 36.91 -2.40 -9.23
CA VAL A 332 36.90 -3.04 -7.92
C VAL A 332 35.57 -2.75 -7.21
N HIS A 333 35.11 -3.72 -6.42
CA HIS A 333 33.81 -3.67 -5.75
C HIS A 333 33.61 -2.41 -4.89
N GLU A 334 34.62 -1.98 -4.12
CA GLU A 334 34.47 -0.79 -3.27
C GLU A 334 34.29 0.53 -4.06
N ASP A 335 34.90 0.68 -5.23
CA ASP A 335 34.73 1.87 -6.09
C ASP A 335 33.36 1.86 -6.79
N PHE A 336 32.90 0.67 -7.18
CA PHE A 336 31.55 0.46 -7.69
C PHE A 336 30.48 0.84 -6.64
N GLU A 337 30.63 0.35 -5.40
CA GLU A 337 29.74 0.69 -4.29
C GLU A 337 29.80 2.18 -3.94
N MET A 338 30.97 2.81 -3.97
CA MET A 338 31.09 4.27 -3.80
C MET A 338 30.23 5.02 -4.81
N LYS A 339 30.27 4.62 -6.08
CA LYS A 339 29.49 5.29 -7.14
C LYS A 339 27.98 5.16 -6.91
N LYS A 340 27.50 3.98 -6.51
CA LYS A 340 26.09 3.75 -6.13
C LYS A 340 25.67 4.60 -4.94
N LEU A 341 26.49 4.63 -3.89
CA LEU A 341 26.25 5.46 -2.70
C LEU A 341 26.18 6.94 -3.05
N LEU A 342 27.02 7.43 -3.96
CA LEU A 342 26.98 8.82 -4.44
C LEU A 342 25.68 9.13 -5.19
N PHE A 343 25.16 8.23 -6.03
CA PHE A 343 23.86 8.43 -6.70
C PHE A 343 22.72 8.54 -5.69
N ASN A 344 22.69 7.64 -4.70
CA ASN A 344 21.70 7.70 -3.62
C ASN A 344 21.81 8.99 -2.80
N LEU A 345 23.04 9.43 -2.50
CA LEU A 345 23.30 10.66 -1.78
C LEU A 345 22.80 11.91 -2.54
N LEU A 346 22.93 11.95 -3.87
CA LEU A 346 22.38 13.05 -4.68
C LEU A 346 20.86 13.18 -4.50
N VAL A 347 20.14 12.04 -4.48
CA VAL A 347 18.69 12.00 -4.23
C VAL A 347 18.34 12.48 -2.82
N VAL A 348 19.15 12.15 -1.81
CA VAL A 348 18.95 12.63 -0.44
C VAL A 348 19.17 14.14 -0.38
N LEU A 349 20.25 14.65 -0.99
CA LEU A 349 20.58 16.07 -1.00
C LEU A 349 19.51 16.92 -1.73
N SER A 350 18.82 16.39 -2.73
CA SER A 350 17.78 17.13 -3.46
C SER A 350 16.50 17.38 -2.66
N ARG A 351 16.33 16.73 -1.49
CA ARG A 351 15.21 17.01 -0.57
C ARG A 351 15.30 18.40 0.06
N ASP A 352 16.51 18.93 0.20
CA ASP A 352 16.73 20.31 0.62
C ASP A 352 16.78 21.23 -0.61
N PRO A 353 15.80 22.15 -0.78
CA PRO A 353 15.74 23.05 -1.93
C PRO A 353 16.98 23.94 -2.05
N CYS A 354 17.71 24.21 -0.96
CA CYS A 354 18.93 25.00 -0.99
C CYS A 354 20.08 24.31 -1.74
N ASN A 355 20.06 22.98 -1.86
CA ASN A 355 21.05 22.22 -2.63
C ASN A 355 20.80 22.22 -4.15
N ILE A 356 19.59 22.55 -4.61
CA ILE A 356 19.20 22.45 -6.03
C ILE A 356 20.13 23.23 -6.95
N GLN A 357 20.53 24.45 -6.56
CA GLN A 357 21.47 25.26 -7.35
C GLN A 357 22.84 24.60 -7.48
N LEU A 358 23.33 23.93 -6.43
CA LEU A 358 24.62 23.23 -6.47
C LEU A 358 24.53 21.95 -7.31
N LEU A 359 23.41 21.23 -7.26
CA LEU A 359 23.16 20.06 -8.11
C LEU A 359 23.13 20.46 -9.60
N SER A 360 22.48 21.58 -9.91
CA SER A 360 22.45 22.17 -11.26
C SER A 360 23.85 22.55 -11.76
N GLN A 361 24.60 23.33 -10.95
CA GLN A 361 25.97 23.72 -11.28
C GLN A 361 26.94 22.53 -11.42
N GLY A 362 26.66 21.43 -10.70
CA GLY A 362 27.42 20.19 -10.80
C GLY A 362 27.10 19.35 -12.03
N HIS A 363 26.15 19.77 -12.86
CA HIS A 363 25.66 19.05 -14.04
C HIS A 363 25.22 17.61 -13.70
N VAL A 364 24.51 17.44 -12.57
CA VAL A 364 24.09 16.13 -12.07
C VAL A 364 23.27 15.34 -13.08
N LEU A 365 22.27 15.98 -13.72
CA LEU A 365 21.46 15.29 -14.72
C LEU A 365 22.30 14.82 -15.90
N LEU A 366 23.23 15.64 -16.40
CA LEU A 366 24.12 15.25 -17.49
C LEU A 366 24.96 14.01 -17.14
N SER A 367 25.50 13.96 -15.92
CA SER A 367 26.24 12.80 -15.41
C SER A 367 25.39 11.54 -15.33
N LEU A 368 24.15 11.63 -14.82
CA LEU A 368 23.27 10.47 -14.72
C LEU A 368 22.80 9.99 -16.11
N PHE A 369 22.45 10.91 -17.01
CA PHE A 369 22.05 10.58 -18.38
C PHE A 369 23.19 10.00 -19.22
N HIS A 370 24.46 10.17 -18.84
CA HIS A 370 25.57 9.46 -19.49
C HIS A 370 25.41 7.94 -19.39
N TYR A 371 24.83 7.42 -18.30
CA TYR A 371 24.56 5.99 -18.14
C TYR A 371 23.36 5.50 -18.96
N SER A 372 22.51 6.40 -19.44
CA SER A 372 21.37 6.07 -20.31
C SER A 372 21.74 5.98 -21.79
N ASP A 373 22.87 6.56 -22.20
CA ASP A 373 23.30 6.55 -23.59
C ASP A 373 23.93 5.21 -23.96
N VAL A 374 23.14 4.38 -24.66
CA VAL A 374 23.50 3.03 -25.10
C VAL A 374 24.70 3.03 -26.07
N HIS A 375 24.90 4.12 -26.82
CA HIS A 375 25.97 4.25 -27.81
C HIS A 375 27.26 4.78 -27.19
N GLU A 376 27.20 5.76 -26.28
CA GLU A 376 28.37 6.22 -25.52
C GLU A 376 28.89 5.15 -24.56
N ALA A 377 28.01 4.40 -23.88
CA ALA A 377 28.41 3.33 -22.97
C ALA A 377 29.19 2.18 -23.65
N ARG A 378 28.97 1.97 -24.96
CA ARG A 378 29.70 0.99 -25.78
C ARG A 378 30.93 1.57 -26.48
N ALA A 379 30.93 2.88 -26.72
CA ALA A 379 32.01 3.59 -27.42
C ALA A 379 33.09 4.15 -26.48
N ALA A 380 32.83 4.19 -25.17
CA ALA A 380 33.78 4.64 -24.15
C ALA A 380 35.02 3.73 -24.10
N SER A 381 35.97 3.98 -25.01
CA SER A 381 37.32 3.44 -25.02
C SER A 381 38.22 4.22 -24.03
N GLY A 382 37.66 4.58 -22.87
CA GLY A 382 38.34 5.29 -21.80
C GLY A 382 39.01 4.34 -20.81
N PRO A 383 39.86 4.86 -19.90
CA PRO A 383 40.57 4.04 -18.90
C PRO A 383 39.65 3.44 -17.81
N LEU A 384 38.40 3.88 -17.70
CA LEU A 384 37.38 3.33 -16.81
C LEU A 384 36.41 2.47 -17.61
N THR A 385 36.53 1.15 -17.49
CA THR A 385 35.56 0.21 -18.06
C THR A 385 34.94 -0.59 -16.93
N TRP A 386 33.76 -0.16 -16.49
CA TRP A 386 32.90 -0.99 -15.65
C TRP A 386 32.65 -2.32 -16.37
N SER A 387 32.59 -3.42 -15.62
CA SER A 387 32.13 -4.68 -16.22
C SER A 387 30.69 -4.51 -16.76
N PRO A 388 30.27 -5.29 -17.78
CA PRO A 388 28.92 -5.17 -18.33
C PRO A 388 27.81 -5.25 -17.27
N ALA A 389 27.96 -6.14 -16.28
CA ALA A 389 27.01 -6.27 -15.16
C ALA A 389 27.02 -5.04 -14.24
N GLN A 390 28.19 -4.51 -13.89
CA GLN A 390 28.28 -3.27 -13.10
C GLN A 390 27.70 -2.07 -13.85
N GLN A 391 27.95 -1.97 -15.16
CA GLN A 391 27.40 -0.90 -15.99
C GLN A 391 25.87 -0.97 -16.03
N GLU A 392 25.30 -2.16 -16.13
CA GLU A 392 23.85 -2.39 -16.08
C GLU A 392 23.26 -1.95 -14.74
N GLU A 393 23.89 -2.34 -13.62
CA GLU A 393 23.42 -1.95 -12.28
C GLU A 393 23.56 -0.44 -12.04
N LEU A 394 24.66 0.19 -12.47
CA LEU A 394 24.83 1.64 -12.40
C LEU A 394 23.81 2.38 -13.27
N GLN A 395 23.48 1.84 -14.45
CA GLN A 395 22.44 2.40 -15.30
C GLN A 395 21.08 2.36 -14.59
N LEU A 396 20.71 1.24 -13.96
CA LEU A 396 19.47 1.14 -13.20
C LEU A 396 19.44 2.09 -12.00
N GLN A 397 20.54 2.19 -11.26
CA GLN A 397 20.66 3.14 -10.14
C GLN A 397 20.60 4.59 -10.61
N ALA A 398 21.20 4.92 -11.75
CA ALA A 398 21.13 6.26 -12.33
C ALA A 398 19.70 6.61 -12.76
N LEU A 399 18.99 5.69 -13.43
CA LEU A 399 17.58 5.88 -13.80
C LEU A 399 16.69 6.02 -12.57
N ALA A 400 16.91 5.21 -11.53
CA ALA A 400 16.20 5.34 -10.26
C ALA A 400 16.43 6.71 -9.60
N ALA A 401 17.66 7.21 -9.62
CA ALA A 401 17.98 8.56 -9.12
C ALA A 401 17.31 9.66 -9.95
N LEU A 402 17.25 9.50 -11.29
CA LEU A 402 16.60 10.43 -12.20
C LEU A 402 15.10 10.59 -11.93
N VAL A 403 14.40 9.56 -11.43
CA VAL A 403 12.96 9.66 -11.06
C VAL A 403 12.72 10.79 -10.06
N THR A 404 13.68 11.04 -9.16
CA THR A 404 13.58 12.13 -8.15
C THR A 404 14.31 13.39 -8.59
N LEU A 405 15.49 13.26 -9.21
CA LEU A 405 16.35 14.39 -9.54
C LEU A 405 15.89 15.16 -10.78
N ALA A 406 15.34 14.50 -11.80
CA ALA A 406 14.89 15.17 -13.01
C ALA A 406 13.72 16.14 -12.75
N PRO A 407 12.69 15.77 -11.97
CA PRO A 407 11.62 16.70 -11.63
C PRO A 407 12.07 17.87 -10.73
N ALA A 408 13.14 17.69 -9.96
CA ALA A 408 13.72 18.74 -9.12
C ALA A 408 14.56 19.75 -9.93
N LEU A 409 14.95 19.40 -11.16
CA LEU A 409 15.83 20.18 -12.05
C LEU A 409 15.24 20.27 -13.49
N PRO A 410 14.00 20.76 -13.67
CA PRO A 410 13.30 20.71 -14.96
C PRO A 410 13.97 21.54 -16.05
N THR A 411 14.58 22.67 -15.69
CA THR A 411 15.32 23.53 -16.65
C THR A 411 16.54 22.82 -17.22
N ASP A 412 17.28 22.12 -16.37
CA ASP A 412 18.48 21.39 -16.76
C ASP A 412 18.10 20.16 -17.59
N TYR A 413 17.00 19.49 -17.23
CA TYR A 413 16.43 18.37 -17.97
C TYR A 413 16.12 18.76 -19.43
N MET A 414 15.47 19.90 -19.64
CA MET A 414 15.18 20.41 -20.98
C MET A 414 16.47 20.82 -21.73
N HIS A 415 17.42 21.47 -21.04
CA HIS A 415 18.70 21.85 -21.64
C HIS A 415 19.50 20.65 -22.17
N ILE A 416 19.43 19.49 -21.51
CA ILE A 416 20.13 18.27 -21.93
C ILE A 416 19.30 17.36 -22.85
N GLN A 417 18.12 17.81 -23.30
CA GLN A 417 17.19 17.05 -24.13
C GLN A 417 16.76 15.72 -23.47
N GLY A 418 16.36 15.79 -22.19
CA GLY A 418 16.02 14.60 -21.39
C GLY A 418 14.98 13.69 -22.05
N ASN A 419 13.92 14.25 -22.64
CA ASN A 419 12.88 13.49 -23.34
C ASN A 419 13.45 12.65 -24.49
N THR A 420 14.28 13.27 -25.34
CA THR A 420 14.93 12.59 -26.48
C THR A 420 15.82 11.44 -26.00
N ARG A 421 16.58 11.65 -24.93
CA ARG A 421 17.45 10.59 -24.35
C ARG A 421 16.63 9.42 -23.82
N LEU A 422 15.52 9.69 -23.12
CA LEU A 422 14.63 8.64 -22.62
C LEU A 422 13.93 7.89 -23.76
N LEU A 423 13.49 8.58 -24.82
CA LEU A 423 12.89 7.93 -25.99
C LEU A 423 13.88 7.04 -26.75
N LEU A 424 15.14 7.47 -26.86
CA LEU A 424 16.20 6.61 -27.43
C LEU A 424 16.46 5.37 -26.57
N LEU A 425 16.45 5.52 -25.24
CA LEU A 425 16.55 4.38 -24.32
C LEU A 425 15.33 3.46 -24.44
N LEU A 426 14.13 4.02 -24.58
CA LEU A 426 12.88 3.29 -24.77
C LEU A 426 12.94 2.46 -26.05
N ASP A 427 13.33 3.05 -27.18
CA ASP A 427 13.51 2.33 -28.45
C ASP A 427 14.58 1.23 -28.33
N TRP A 428 15.68 1.49 -27.63
CA TRP A 428 16.68 0.44 -27.37
C TRP A 428 16.10 -0.72 -26.54
N CYS A 429 15.31 -0.44 -25.51
CA CYS A 429 14.62 -1.45 -24.71
C CYS A 429 13.70 -2.32 -25.59
N LEU A 430 13.02 -1.71 -26.57
CA LEU A 430 12.10 -2.38 -27.49
C LEU A 430 12.78 -3.03 -28.71
N SER A 431 14.03 -2.65 -29.01
CA SER A 431 14.79 -3.17 -30.15
C SER A 431 15.21 -4.65 -29.98
N LYS A 432 15.11 -5.41 -31.07
CA LYS A 432 15.56 -6.82 -31.14
C LYS A 432 17.09 -6.90 -31.21
N GLY A 433 17.70 -7.76 -30.39
CA GLY A 433 19.16 -7.94 -30.34
C GLY A 433 19.78 -8.42 -31.67
N PRO A 434 21.06 -8.14 -31.93
CA PRO A 434 21.74 -8.51 -33.18
C PRO A 434 21.84 -10.04 -33.42
N ASP A 435 21.87 -10.86 -32.37
CA ASP A 435 22.01 -12.33 -32.47
C ASP A 435 20.71 -13.07 -32.84
N GLN A 436 19.59 -12.37 -32.99
CA GLN A 436 18.26 -12.97 -33.19
C GLN A 436 17.66 -12.71 -34.58
N ARG A 437 18.47 -12.26 -35.55
CA ARG A 437 18.04 -12.07 -36.95
C ARG A 437 17.82 -13.37 -37.73
N GLN A 438 18.08 -14.54 -37.14
CA GLN A 438 17.81 -15.84 -37.76
C GLN A 438 16.65 -16.56 -37.08
N GLY A 439 15.48 -16.41 -37.72
CA GLY A 439 14.39 -17.38 -37.80
C GLY A 439 14.05 -18.21 -36.55
N THR A 440 13.09 -17.74 -35.76
CA THR A 440 11.93 -18.52 -35.27
C THR A 440 11.02 -17.56 -34.50
N GLY A 441 9.70 -17.66 -34.72
CA GLY A 441 8.70 -16.81 -34.07
C GLY A 441 8.60 -17.09 -32.57
N VAL A 442 9.50 -16.52 -31.78
CA VAL A 442 9.49 -16.55 -30.32
C VAL A 442 8.88 -15.24 -29.79
N LYS A 443 8.46 -15.27 -28.51
CA LYS A 443 7.49 -14.38 -27.86
C LYS A 443 8.16 -13.14 -27.25
N ARG A 444 7.59 -11.94 -27.49
CA ARG A 444 8.05 -10.65 -26.92
C ARG A 444 8.33 -10.68 -25.39
N GLY A 445 7.48 -11.33 -24.59
CA GLY A 445 7.62 -11.34 -23.12
C GLY A 445 8.83 -12.10 -22.57
N ALA A 446 9.32 -13.14 -23.27
CA ALA A 446 10.54 -13.85 -22.88
C ALA A 446 11.81 -13.19 -23.44
N GLU A 447 11.67 -12.36 -24.48
CA GLU A 447 12.75 -11.68 -25.21
C GLU A 447 13.19 -10.37 -24.55
N LEU A 448 12.34 -9.78 -23.70
CA LEU A 448 12.58 -8.53 -22.96
C LEU A 448 13.26 -8.74 -21.59
N GLY A 449 13.41 -9.97 -21.11
CA GLY A 449 13.72 -10.26 -19.69
C GLY A 449 14.93 -9.51 -19.10
N GLY A 450 15.99 -9.29 -19.87
CA GLY A 450 17.17 -8.52 -19.42
C GLY A 450 17.06 -6.99 -19.53
N LYS A 451 16.04 -6.47 -20.23
CA LYS A 451 15.83 -5.02 -20.45
C LYS A 451 14.58 -4.46 -19.75
N LEU A 452 13.76 -5.33 -19.14
CA LEU A 452 12.52 -4.93 -18.44
C LEU A 452 12.78 -3.95 -17.29
N PRO A 453 13.81 -4.12 -16.44
CA PRO A 453 14.08 -3.15 -15.37
C PRO A 453 14.42 -1.76 -15.92
N GLN A 454 15.20 -1.69 -17.01
CA GLN A 454 15.56 -0.44 -17.68
C GLN A 454 14.33 0.22 -18.31
N LEU A 455 13.46 -0.57 -18.94
CA LEU A 455 12.18 -0.11 -19.49
C LEU A 455 11.29 0.48 -18.39
N LEU A 456 11.15 -0.23 -17.27
CA LEU A 456 10.38 0.22 -16.11
C LEU A 456 10.88 1.57 -15.59
N TYR A 457 12.18 1.68 -15.30
CA TYR A 457 12.71 2.95 -14.80
C TYR A 457 12.68 4.06 -15.85
N CYS A 458 12.86 3.77 -17.14
CA CYS A 458 12.71 4.75 -18.22
C CYS A 458 11.29 5.37 -18.20
N ILE A 459 10.25 4.53 -18.15
CA ILE A 459 8.87 5.01 -18.08
C ILE A 459 8.60 5.72 -16.74
N ARG A 460 9.18 5.28 -15.61
CA ARG A 460 9.05 6.01 -14.34
C ARG A 460 9.64 7.41 -14.37
N VAL A 461 10.76 7.62 -15.06
CA VAL A 461 11.32 8.97 -15.25
C VAL A 461 10.37 9.79 -16.13
N MET A 462 9.87 9.22 -17.23
CA MET A 462 8.87 9.91 -18.09
C MET A 462 7.60 10.28 -17.31
N HIS A 463 7.07 9.37 -16.51
CA HIS A 463 5.92 9.59 -15.65
C HIS A 463 6.19 10.72 -14.65
N ALA A 464 7.33 10.68 -13.96
CA ALA A 464 7.70 11.71 -12.99
C ALA A 464 7.80 13.10 -13.63
N MET A 465 8.30 13.20 -14.87
CA MET A 465 8.36 14.45 -15.62
C MET A 465 6.98 14.90 -16.10
N ALA A 466 6.13 14.00 -16.59
CA ALA A 466 4.76 14.32 -17.01
C ALA A 466 3.90 14.82 -15.83
N ARG A 467 4.11 14.26 -14.64
CA ARG A 467 3.39 14.65 -13.41
C ARG A 467 3.68 16.08 -12.94
N LEU A 468 4.76 16.71 -13.41
CA LEU A 468 5.01 18.14 -13.13
C LEU A 468 3.95 19.05 -13.76
N GLN A 469 3.22 18.56 -14.78
CA GLN A 469 2.24 19.37 -15.53
C GLN A 469 2.85 20.65 -16.13
N ASP A 470 4.15 20.61 -16.43
CA ASP A 470 4.84 21.69 -17.15
C ASP A 470 4.51 21.62 -18.64
N SER A 471 3.94 22.70 -19.18
CA SER A 471 3.47 22.75 -20.56
C SER A 471 4.58 22.56 -21.58
N SER A 472 5.81 23.01 -21.30
CA SER A 472 6.93 22.93 -22.23
C SER A 472 7.48 21.51 -22.34
N ILE A 473 7.63 20.83 -21.20
CA ILE A 473 8.08 19.44 -21.13
C ILE A 473 7.02 18.53 -21.78
N ALA A 474 5.74 18.71 -21.43
CA ALA A 474 4.67 17.90 -21.96
C ALA A 474 4.51 18.09 -23.48
N GLN A 475 4.65 19.34 -23.98
CA GLN A 475 4.61 19.60 -25.42
C GLN A 475 5.76 18.90 -26.15
N ASP A 476 7.00 19.01 -25.64
CA ASP A 476 8.17 18.35 -26.22
C ASP A 476 8.03 16.82 -26.23
N MET A 477 7.49 16.22 -25.15
CA MET A 477 7.17 14.78 -25.12
C MET A 477 6.18 14.39 -26.23
N CYS A 478 5.11 15.18 -26.41
CA CYS A 478 4.10 14.93 -27.43
C CYS A 478 4.64 15.09 -28.85
N ASP A 479 5.39 16.16 -29.12
CA ASP A 479 5.98 16.44 -30.42
C ASP A 479 6.97 15.33 -30.86
N GLN A 480 7.63 14.69 -29.90
CA GLN A 480 8.52 13.55 -30.14
C GLN A 480 7.80 12.19 -30.26
N GLY A 481 6.46 12.17 -30.20
CA GLY A 481 5.65 10.96 -30.43
C GLY A 481 5.54 10.02 -29.24
N THR A 482 5.74 10.51 -28.01
CA THR A 482 5.72 9.68 -26.79
C THR A 482 4.40 8.92 -26.61
N ILE A 483 3.26 9.52 -26.95
CA ILE A 483 1.93 8.89 -26.82
C ILE A 483 1.88 7.57 -27.61
N GLY A 484 2.24 7.60 -28.90
CA GLY A 484 2.24 6.40 -29.75
C GLY A 484 3.20 5.32 -29.24
N GLN A 485 4.39 5.71 -28.79
CA GLN A 485 5.37 4.75 -28.26
C GLN A 485 4.88 4.07 -26.97
N LEU A 486 4.25 4.80 -26.05
CA LEU A 486 3.69 4.20 -24.83
C LEU A 486 2.49 3.28 -25.14
N LEU A 487 1.67 3.61 -26.14
CA LEU A 487 0.60 2.72 -26.62
C LEU A 487 1.16 1.40 -27.18
N ASP A 488 2.26 1.47 -27.94
CA ASP A 488 2.95 0.31 -28.46
C ASP A 488 3.55 -0.58 -27.35
N VAL A 489 4.07 0.04 -26.29
CA VAL A 489 4.56 -0.67 -25.09
C VAL A 489 3.42 -1.44 -24.43
N CYS A 490 2.31 -0.77 -24.10
CA CYS A 490 1.15 -1.40 -23.45
C CYS A 490 0.59 -2.55 -24.30
N SER A 491 0.38 -2.29 -25.59
CA SER A 491 -0.14 -3.28 -26.54
C SER A 491 0.80 -4.47 -26.74
N GLY A 492 2.12 -4.21 -26.76
CA GLY A 492 3.16 -5.23 -26.90
C GLY A 492 3.22 -6.20 -25.73
N LEU A 493 3.07 -5.69 -24.50
CA LEU A 493 3.09 -6.50 -23.28
C LEU A 493 1.82 -7.36 -23.13
N MET A 494 0.65 -6.85 -23.50
CA MET A 494 -0.60 -7.64 -23.49
C MET A 494 -0.60 -8.79 -24.51
N SER A 495 0.02 -8.59 -25.68
CA SER A 495 -0.01 -9.59 -26.77
C SER A 495 0.93 -10.80 -26.56
N GLY A 496 1.78 -10.78 -25.53
CA GLY A 496 2.88 -11.74 -25.33
C GLY A 496 2.52 -13.14 -24.79
N SER A 497 1.28 -13.37 -24.32
CA SER A 497 0.92 -14.56 -23.52
C SER A 497 -0.04 -15.55 -24.21
N ARG A 498 0.21 -15.95 -25.46
CA ARG A 498 -0.46 -17.13 -26.04
C ARG A 498 0.41 -18.40 -25.86
N SER A 499 -0.08 -19.39 -25.11
CA SER A 499 0.48 -20.75 -25.03
C SER A 499 0.27 -21.50 -26.36
N ARG A 500 1.06 -22.55 -26.57
CA ARG A 500 1.12 -23.33 -27.83
C ARG A 500 -0.02 -24.35 -27.95
N ASP A 501 -0.69 -24.62 -26.85
CA ASP A 501 -1.87 -25.47 -26.77
C ASP A 501 -3.05 -24.55 -26.51
N GLY A 502 -4.01 -24.51 -27.43
CA GLY A 502 -5.15 -23.59 -27.43
C GLY A 502 -6.18 -23.81 -26.33
N GLU A 503 -5.72 -24.14 -25.11
CA GLU A 503 -6.52 -24.16 -23.91
C GLU A 503 -6.41 -22.80 -23.20
N LEU A 504 -7.57 -22.15 -23.07
CA LEU A 504 -7.77 -20.99 -22.21
C LEU A 504 -7.55 -21.45 -20.76
N VAL A 505 -6.35 -21.22 -20.23
CA VAL A 505 -6.18 -21.19 -18.77
C VAL A 505 -6.85 -19.90 -18.29
N ASP A 506 -7.79 -20.07 -17.38
CA ASP A 506 -8.58 -19.03 -16.72
C ASP A 506 -7.67 -17.91 -16.18
N GLY A 507 -7.75 -16.72 -16.79
CA GLY A 507 -6.81 -15.61 -16.60
C GLY A 507 -6.14 -15.19 -17.92
N GLY A 508 -6.75 -14.25 -18.65
CA GLY A 508 -6.40 -13.87 -20.02
C GLY A 508 -4.93 -13.50 -20.30
N PRO A 509 -4.54 -13.39 -21.59
CA PRO A 509 -3.15 -13.25 -22.01
C PRO A 509 -2.59 -11.89 -21.57
N GLY A 510 -1.55 -11.90 -20.72
CA GLY A 510 -0.62 -10.76 -20.56
C GLY A 510 -0.51 -10.16 -19.17
N PHE A 511 -1.31 -10.61 -18.20
CA PHE A 511 -1.41 -9.99 -16.86
C PHE A 511 -0.75 -10.80 -15.73
N THR A 512 0.27 -11.60 -16.02
CA THR A 512 0.86 -12.53 -15.04
C THR A 512 2.16 -12.04 -14.41
N ASP A 513 2.93 -11.19 -15.10
CA ASP A 513 4.23 -10.70 -14.65
C ASP A 513 4.10 -9.34 -13.96
N VAL A 514 4.52 -9.24 -12.70
CA VAL A 514 4.38 -8.03 -11.87
C VAL A 514 5.12 -6.84 -12.49
N VAL A 515 6.33 -7.06 -13.02
CA VAL A 515 7.11 -5.98 -13.65
C VAL A 515 6.40 -5.44 -14.88
N SER A 516 5.83 -6.32 -15.72
CA SER A 516 5.04 -5.91 -16.88
C SER A 516 3.77 -5.13 -16.49
N LEU A 517 3.10 -5.48 -15.39
CA LEU A 517 1.96 -4.74 -14.86
C LEU A 517 2.36 -3.34 -14.37
N GLU A 518 3.50 -3.23 -13.69
CA GLU A 518 4.04 -1.93 -13.25
C GLU A 518 4.38 -1.03 -14.45
N ILE A 519 5.00 -1.58 -15.50
CA ILE A 519 5.31 -0.86 -16.74
C ILE A 519 4.03 -0.33 -17.40
N GLN A 520 2.99 -1.18 -17.53
CA GLN A 520 1.71 -0.77 -18.09
C GLN A 520 1.04 0.32 -17.24
N THR A 521 1.09 0.18 -15.91
CA THR A 521 0.50 1.15 -14.98
C THR A 521 1.20 2.52 -15.12
N ASP A 522 2.52 2.58 -15.05
CA ASP A 522 3.28 3.82 -15.19
C ASP A 522 3.10 4.45 -16.58
N ALA A 523 2.98 3.63 -17.64
CA ALA A 523 2.70 4.10 -18.99
C ALA A 523 1.29 4.73 -19.10
N LEU A 524 0.27 4.09 -18.54
CA LEU A 524 -1.10 4.63 -18.51
C LEU A 524 -1.20 5.93 -17.71
N LEU A 525 -0.54 6.02 -16.55
CA LEU A 525 -0.52 7.25 -15.75
C LEU A 525 0.24 8.38 -16.47
N THR A 526 1.30 8.05 -17.21
CA THR A 526 1.99 9.02 -18.07
C THR A 526 1.07 9.53 -19.18
N LEU A 527 0.36 8.62 -19.88
CA LEU A 527 -0.60 8.97 -20.92
C LEU A 527 -1.73 9.85 -20.38
N SER A 528 -2.26 9.51 -19.21
CA SER A 528 -3.30 10.29 -18.51
C SER A 528 -2.82 11.70 -18.21
N SER A 529 -1.62 11.83 -17.64
CA SER A 529 -1.00 13.12 -17.34
C SER A 529 -0.78 13.98 -18.58
N LEU A 530 -0.39 13.37 -19.71
CA LEU A 530 -0.17 14.09 -20.96
C LEU A 530 -1.48 14.56 -21.62
N CYS A 531 -2.56 13.77 -21.53
CA CYS A 531 -3.82 14.02 -22.26
C CYS A 531 -4.85 14.85 -21.48
N GLN A 532 -4.76 14.91 -20.14
CA GLN A 532 -5.80 15.44 -19.25
C GLN A 532 -6.44 16.76 -19.72
N THR A 533 -5.65 17.73 -20.19
CA THR A 533 -6.11 19.09 -20.52
C THR A 533 -6.12 19.42 -22.02
N ASP A 534 -5.70 18.51 -22.89
CA ASP A 534 -5.41 18.83 -24.30
C ASP A 534 -6.14 17.86 -25.25
N VAL A 535 -7.13 18.39 -25.97
CA VAL A 535 -7.96 17.63 -26.90
C VAL A 535 -7.14 17.04 -28.06
N HIS A 536 -6.11 17.74 -28.55
CA HIS A 536 -5.27 17.23 -29.63
C HIS A 536 -4.51 15.98 -29.20
N ARG A 537 -4.04 15.94 -27.95
CA ARG A 537 -3.37 14.76 -27.38
C ARG A 537 -4.33 13.58 -27.19
N LYS A 538 -5.60 13.86 -26.84
CA LYS A 538 -6.67 12.85 -26.82
C LYS A 538 -6.96 12.29 -28.22
N GLU A 539 -6.90 13.12 -29.26
CA GLU A 539 -7.01 12.65 -30.66
C GLU A 539 -5.83 11.77 -31.08
N LEU A 540 -4.61 12.10 -30.64
CA LEU A 540 -3.41 11.28 -30.87
C LEU A 540 -3.49 9.93 -30.13
N PHE A 541 -4.09 9.90 -28.94
CA PHE A 541 -4.39 8.66 -28.21
C PHE A 541 -5.38 7.79 -29.00
N GLY A 542 -6.46 8.42 -29.49
CA GLY A 542 -7.33 7.93 -30.54
C GLY A 542 -7.86 6.51 -30.36
N ARG A 543 -8.07 5.82 -31.50
CA ARG A 543 -8.65 4.48 -31.55
C ARG A 543 -7.79 3.43 -30.86
N ASP A 544 -6.49 3.45 -31.11
CA ASP A 544 -5.57 2.41 -30.63
C ASP A 544 -5.50 2.41 -29.10
N GLY A 545 -5.41 3.58 -28.50
CA GLY A 545 -5.48 3.75 -27.05
C GLY A 545 -6.83 3.32 -26.47
N THR A 546 -7.93 3.74 -27.10
CA THR A 546 -9.28 3.41 -26.62
C THR A 546 -9.54 1.90 -26.63
N VAL A 547 -9.16 1.21 -27.72
CA VAL A 547 -9.29 -0.26 -27.84
C VAL A 547 -8.34 -1.00 -26.89
N MET A 548 -7.20 -0.40 -26.54
CA MET A 548 -6.29 -0.95 -25.53
C MET A 548 -6.91 -0.87 -24.13
N LEU A 549 -7.52 0.25 -23.76
CA LEU A 549 -8.20 0.41 -22.47
C LEU A 549 -9.37 -0.57 -22.31
N THR A 550 -10.19 -0.76 -23.34
CA THR A 550 -11.34 -1.69 -23.26
C THR A 550 -10.90 -3.12 -23.01
N LYS A 551 -9.75 -3.56 -23.53
CA LYS A 551 -9.18 -4.88 -23.22
C LYS A 551 -8.80 -5.02 -21.74
N ILE A 552 -8.21 -3.99 -21.14
CA ILE A 552 -7.82 -3.99 -19.72
C ILE A 552 -9.08 -3.98 -18.85
N LEU A 553 -10.03 -3.10 -19.14
CA LEU A 553 -11.30 -3.00 -18.40
C LEU A 553 -12.14 -4.28 -18.50
N HIS A 554 -12.14 -4.94 -19.66
CA HIS A 554 -12.82 -6.22 -19.85
C HIS A 554 -12.23 -7.33 -18.96
N ALA A 555 -10.91 -7.36 -18.77
CA ALA A 555 -10.28 -8.26 -17.80
C ALA A 555 -10.47 -7.80 -16.34
N GLY A 556 -10.83 -6.52 -16.13
CA GLY A 556 -10.86 -5.84 -14.84
C GLY A 556 -11.58 -6.58 -13.71
N PRO A 557 -12.80 -7.13 -13.91
CA PRO A 557 -13.50 -7.90 -12.87
C PRO A 557 -12.71 -9.09 -12.32
N HIS A 558 -11.86 -9.72 -13.13
CA HIS A 558 -10.98 -10.80 -12.71
C HIS A 558 -9.65 -10.29 -12.13
N LEU A 559 -9.17 -9.15 -12.60
CA LEU A 559 -7.90 -8.55 -12.17
C LEU A 559 -8.00 -7.88 -10.80
N MET A 560 -9.11 -7.21 -10.51
CA MET A 560 -9.32 -6.50 -9.24
C MET A 560 -9.08 -7.36 -7.98
N PRO A 561 -9.62 -8.60 -7.87
CA PRO A 561 -9.35 -9.47 -6.72
C PRO A 561 -8.01 -10.21 -6.77
N ALA A 562 -7.24 -10.14 -7.88
CA ALA A 562 -6.05 -10.97 -8.09
C ALA A 562 -4.78 -10.48 -7.35
N GLY A 563 -4.74 -9.20 -6.95
CA GLY A 563 -3.63 -8.62 -6.19
C GLY A 563 -3.44 -7.12 -6.41
N LEU A 564 -2.57 -6.50 -5.61
CA LEU A 564 -2.30 -5.06 -5.67
C LEU A 564 -1.84 -4.58 -7.07
N PRO A 565 -0.84 -5.21 -7.74
CA PRO A 565 -0.39 -4.74 -9.06
C PRO A 565 -1.51 -4.76 -10.12
N HIS A 566 -2.39 -5.77 -10.06
CA HIS A 566 -3.53 -5.90 -10.95
C HIS A 566 -4.59 -4.82 -10.69
N SER A 567 -4.91 -4.54 -9.43
CA SER A 567 -5.84 -3.48 -9.06
C SER A 567 -5.33 -2.10 -9.49
N HIS A 568 -4.03 -1.82 -9.35
CA HIS A 568 -3.42 -0.57 -9.77
C HIS A 568 -3.53 -0.37 -11.30
N LEU A 569 -3.34 -1.44 -12.08
CA LEU A 569 -3.50 -1.37 -13.53
C LEU A 569 -4.94 -1.02 -13.93
N VAL A 570 -5.94 -1.63 -13.30
CA VAL A 570 -7.36 -1.33 -13.56
C VAL A 570 -7.68 0.12 -13.18
N ILE A 571 -7.20 0.59 -12.03
CA ILE A 571 -7.38 1.98 -11.59
C ILE A 571 -6.73 2.96 -12.58
N ALA A 572 -5.50 2.67 -13.03
CA ALA A 572 -4.82 3.48 -14.03
C ALA A 572 -5.55 3.45 -15.40
N ALA A 573 -6.21 2.35 -15.74
CA ALA A 573 -7.04 2.28 -16.93
C ALA A 573 -8.32 3.13 -16.80
N ILE A 574 -8.97 3.15 -15.64
CA ILE A 574 -10.12 4.03 -15.37
C ILE A 574 -9.70 5.50 -15.43
N ASP A 575 -8.57 5.85 -14.79
CA ASP A 575 -7.98 7.20 -14.86
C ASP A 575 -7.63 7.59 -16.31
N ALA A 576 -7.09 6.67 -17.10
CA ALA A 576 -6.82 6.90 -18.52
C ALA A 576 -8.08 7.06 -19.36
N VAL A 577 -9.21 6.39 -19.03
CA VAL A 577 -10.49 6.70 -19.67
C VAL A 577 -10.86 8.15 -19.36
N TRP A 578 -10.78 8.58 -18.09
CA TRP A 578 -11.09 9.94 -17.70
C TRP A 578 -10.23 10.97 -18.44
N CYS A 579 -8.91 10.79 -18.40
CA CYS A 579 -7.97 11.78 -18.89
C CYS A 579 -7.75 11.73 -20.40
N CYS A 580 -7.81 10.56 -21.04
CA CYS A 580 -7.46 10.39 -22.46
C CYS A 580 -8.68 10.26 -23.39
N VAL A 581 -9.82 9.78 -22.89
CA VAL A 581 -11.01 9.49 -23.72
C VAL A 581 -12.08 10.56 -23.56
N LEU A 582 -12.47 10.87 -22.32
CA LEU A 582 -13.56 11.81 -22.05
C LEU A 582 -13.23 13.24 -22.51
N GLY A 583 -14.23 13.94 -23.04
CA GLY A 583 -14.08 15.27 -23.66
C GLY A 583 -13.57 15.23 -25.11
N CYS A 584 -13.32 14.04 -25.66
CA CYS A 584 -13.00 13.83 -27.08
C CYS A 584 -14.07 12.95 -27.74
N PHE A 585 -15.05 13.57 -28.38
CA PHE A 585 -16.23 12.88 -28.93
C PHE A 585 -15.90 11.68 -29.84
N SER A 586 -14.83 11.75 -30.63
CA SER A 586 -14.40 10.62 -31.47
C SER A 586 -13.93 9.41 -30.66
N SER A 587 -13.18 9.66 -29.57
CA SER A 587 -12.69 8.59 -28.70
C SER A 587 -13.81 8.04 -27.82
N GLU A 588 -14.72 8.90 -27.33
CA GLU A 588 -15.93 8.48 -26.61
C GLU A 588 -16.82 7.58 -27.47
N ASP A 589 -17.06 7.95 -28.73
CA ASP A 589 -17.84 7.13 -29.67
C ASP A 589 -17.20 5.74 -29.85
N ILE A 590 -15.89 5.68 -30.05
CA ILE A 590 -15.14 4.41 -30.16
C ILE A 590 -15.24 3.60 -28.86
N PHE A 591 -15.16 4.27 -27.71
CA PHE A 591 -15.27 3.62 -26.41
C PHE A 591 -16.65 2.99 -26.22
N LEU A 592 -17.72 3.71 -26.58
CA LEU A 592 -19.09 3.22 -26.54
C LEU A 592 -19.31 2.07 -27.53
N GLU A 593 -18.76 2.15 -28.75
CA GLU A 593 -18.80 1.06 -29.75
C GLU A 593 -18.15 -0.24 -29.26
N HIS A 594 -17.15 -0.14 -28.38
CA HIS A 594 -16.46 -1.27 -27.77
C HIS A 594 -16.98 -1.59 -26.36
N GLU A 595 -18.26 -1.32 -26.11
CA GLU A 595 -18.96 -1.65 -24.86
C GLU A 595 -18.36 -0.97 -23.61
N GLY A 596 -17.62 0.13 -23.75
CA GLY A 596 -16.90 0.77 -22.66
C GLY A 596 -17.77 1.16 -21.46
N ALA A 597 -19.00 1.65 -21.71
CA ALA A 597 -19.98 1.93 -20.65
C ALA A 597 -20.38 0.67 -19.87
N PHE A 598 -20.45 -0.49 -20.54
CA PHE A 598 -20.84 -1.76 -19.95
C PHE A 598 -19.72 -2.26 -19.05
N LEU A 599 -18.47 -2.14 -19.50
CA LEU A 599 -17.27 -2.51 -18.73
C LEU A 599 -17.13 -1.68 -17.45
N LEU A 600 -17.44 -0.39 -17.49
CA LEU A 600 -17.46 0.47 -16.28
C LEU A 600 -18.54 0.02 -15.29
N LEU A 601 -19.73 -0.32 -15.77
CA LEU A 601 -20.81 -0.85 -14.92
C LEU A 601 -20.47 -2.24 -14.36
N ASP A 602 -19.79 -3.08 -15.13
CA ASP A 602 -19.32 -4.39 -14.66
C ASP A 602 -18.32 -4.26 -13.53
N LEU A 603 -17.42 -3.27 -13.59
CA LEU A 603 -16.47 -2.96 -12.51
C LEU A 603 -17.16 -2.52 -11.22
N LEU A 604 -18.27 -1.79 -11.30
CA LEU A 604 -19.06 -1.40 -10.13
C LEU A 604 -19.70 -2.60 -9.40
N GLN A 605 -19.91 -3.73 -10.08
CA GLN A 605 -20.43 -4.95 -9.45
C GLN A 605 -19.36 -5.70 -8.64
N VAL A 606 -18.08 -5.43 -8.90
CA VAL A 606 -16.95 -6.08 -8.23
C VAL A 606 -16.77 -5.49 -6.83
N PRO A 607 -16.64 -6.31 -5.78
CA PRO A 607 -16.27 -5.82 -4.45
C PRO A 607 -14.90 -5.13 -4.51
N CYS A 608 -14.88 -3.81 -4.31
CA CYS A 608 -13.66 -3.02 -4.26
C CYS A 608 -13.79 -1.88 -3.25
N THR A 609 -12.74 -1.06 -3.10
CA THR A 609 -12.77 0.05 -2.15
C THR A 609 -13.70 1.16 -2.64
N HIS A 610 -14.32 1.88 -1.70
CA HIS A 610 -15.18 3.03 -1.97
C HIS A 610 -14.54 4.06 -2.94
N ALA A 611 -13.21 4.25 -2.85
CA ALA A 611 -12.47 5.13 -3.74
C ALA A 611 -12.52 4.71 -5.23
N VAL A 612 -12.49 3.41 -5.52
CA VAL A 612 -12.57 2.89 -6.89
C VAL A 612 -13.98 3.07 -7.44
N HIS A 613 -15.01 2.74 -6.67
CA HIS A 613 -16.41 3.01 -7.07
C HIS A 613 -16.64 4.49 -7.32
N SER A 614 -16.15 5.36 -6.45
CA SER A 614 -16.23 6.82 -6.60
C SER A 614 -15.58 7.31 -7.89
N LEU A 615 -14.38 6.79 -8.22
CA LEU A 615 -13.68 7.09 -9.46
C LEU A 615 -14.49 6.62 -10.69
N THR A 616 -14.94 5.36 -10.70
CA THR A 616 -15.72 4.79 -11.80
C THR A 616 -17.04 5.53 -12.03
N LEU A 617 -17.75 5.90 -10.95
CA LEU A 617 -18.97 6.71 -11.03
C LEU A 617 -18.68 8.11 -11.60
N SER A 618 -17.54 8.71 -11.26
CA SER A 618 -17.14 10.03 -11.79
C SER A 618 -16.91 9.95 -13.30
N VAL A 619 -16.24 8.90 -13.78
CA VAL A 619 -16.05 8.63 -15.21
C VAL A 619 -17.40 8.42 -15.92
N LEU A 620 -18.33 7.68 -15.31
CA LEU A 620 -19.68 7.50 -15.88
C LEU A 620 -20.48 8.80 -15.93
N VAL A 621 -20.38 9.65 -14.92
CA VAL A 621 -21.05 10.96 -14.89
C VAL A 621 -20.62 11.82 -16.08
N GLU A 622 -19.31 11.92 -16.33
CA GLU A 622 -18.79 12.74 -17.43
C GLU A 622 -19.02 12.07 -18.79
N LEU A 623 -18.92 10.74 -18.90
CA LEU A 623 -19.27 10.01 -20.12
C LEU A 623 -20.73 10.26 -20.56
N LEU A 624 -21.66 10.44 -19.61
CA LEU A 624 -23.06 10.76 -19.89
C LEU A 624 -23.29 12.18 -20.43
N ASP A 625 -22.27 13.03 -20.52
CA ASP A 625 -22.37 14.25 -21.35
C ASP A 625 -22.43 13.92 -22.85
N ASN A 626 -21.99 12.72 -23.25
CA ASN A 626 -22.24 12.20 -24.58
C ASN A 626 -23.70 11.72 -24.71
N PRO A 627 -24.49 12.26 -25.65
CA PRO A 627 -25.91 11.92 -25.78
C PRO A 627 -26.17 10.44 -26.10
N LYS A 628 -25.19 9.72 -26.68
CA LYS A 628 -25.31 8.28 -26.97
C LYS A 628 -25.13 7.42 -25.73
N ALA A 629 -24.37 7.88 -24.74
CA ALA A 629 -24.00 7.05 -23.58
C ALA A 629 -25.21 6.63 -22.73
N ALA A 630 -26.25 7.45 -22.65
CA ALA A 630 -27.46 7.14 -21.87
C ALA A 630 -28.16 5.86 -22.36
N GLU A 631 -28.26 5.67 -23.69
CA GLU A 631 -28.86 4.47 -24.28
C GLU A 631 -28.02 3.22 -23.97
N HIS A 632 -26.69 3.35 -23.99
CA HIS A 632 -25.79 2.25 -23.61
C HIS A 632 -25.96 1.86 -22.13
N VAL A 633 -26.02 2.84 -21.21
CA VAL A 633 -26.23 2.57 -19.77
C VAL A 633 -27.57 1.86 -19.54
N LEU A 634 -28.65 2.27 -20.22
CA LEU A 634 -29.96 1.63 -20.09
C LEU A 634 -30.05 0.24 -20.74
N ALA A 635 -29.23 -0.01 -21.77
CA ALA A 635 -29.15 -1.30 -22.45
C ALA A 635 -28.35 -2.37 -21.66
N TRP A 636 -27.48 -1.95 -20.73
CA TRP A 636 -26.62 -2.86 -19.97
C TRP A 636 -27.41 -3.87 -19.12
N ARG A 637 -26.90 -5.10 -19.03
CA ARG A 637 -27.43 -6.19 -18.21
C ARG A 637 -26.29 -6.87 -17.47
N GLY A 638 -26.27 -6.72 -16.15
CA GLY A 638 -25.23 -7.20 -15.26
C GLY A 638 -25.48 -8.58 -14.65
N TRP A 639 -24.44 -9.08 -13.98
CA TRP A 639 -24.37 -10.37 -13.30
C TRP A 639 -23.94 -10.17 -11.84
N GLY A 640 -24.33 -11.07 -10.94
CA GLY A 640 -23.92 -11.03 -9.53
C GLY A 640 -25.04 -10.56 -8.59
N ARG A 641 -24.67 -9.87 -7.50
CA ARG A 641 -25.50 -9.67 -6.28
C ARG A 641 -26.94 -9.23 -6.55
N VAL A 642 -27.11 -8.22 -7.40
CA VAL A 642 -28.43 -7.66 -7.77
C VAL A 642 -29.20 -8.62 -8.69
N ALA A 643 -28.51 -9.36 -9.55
CA ALA A 643 -29.13 -10.34 -10.44
C ALA A 643 -29.53 -11.63 -9.68
N GLU A 644 -28.73 -12.05 -8.69
CA GLU A 644 -29.01 -13.20 -7.82
C GLU A 644 -30.21 -12.96 -6.91
N ALA A 645 -30.30 -11.78 -6.28
CA ALA A 645 -31.47 -11.38 -5.52
C ALA A 645 -32.75 -11.42 -6.39
N ARG A 646 -32.65 -10.93 -7.62
CA ARG A 646 -33.78 -10.89 -8.56
C ARG A 646 -34.20 -12.26 -9.08
N ALA A 647 -33.24 -13.19 -9.23
CA ALA A 647 -33.54 -14.57 -9.59
C ALA A 647 -34.33 -15.29 -8.49
N ALA A 648 -34.15 -14.90 -7.22
CA ALA A 648 -34.96 -15.40 -6.10
C ALA A 648 -36.41 -14.89 -6.16
N ASP A 649 -36.63 -13.69 -6.72
CA ASP A 649 -37.96 -13.06 -6.88
C ASP A 649 -38.74 -13.55 -8.12
N GLY A 650 -38.32 -14.66 -8.74
CA GLY A 650 -39.05 -15.30 -9.84
C GLY A 650 -38.77 -14.73 -11.23
N ALA A 651 -37.82 -13.80 -11.37
CA ALA A 651 -37.35 -13.34 -12.69
C ALA A 651 -36.57 -14.46 -13.41
N GLY A 652 -36.77 -14.60 -14.73
CA GLY A 652 -36.09 -15.63 -15.51
C GLY A 652 -34.56 -15.41 -15.54
N PRO A 653 -33.73 -16.47 -15.67
CA PRO A 653 -32.26 -16.36 -15.69
C PRO A 653 -31.65 -15.49 -16.80
N ARG A 654 -32.48 -14.89 -17.67
CA ARG A 654 -32.08 -14.07 -18.82
C ARG A 654 -32.23 -12.57 -18.58
N ASP A 655 -32.89 -12.16 -17.50
CA ASP A 655 -33.13 -10.76 -17.15
C ASP A 655 -32.10 -10.33 -16.08
N GLY A 656 -30.84 -10.17 -16.48
CA GLY A 656 -29.76 -9.71 -15.58
C GLY A 656 -30.06 -8.35 -14.92
N ALA A 657 -29.22 -7.95 -13.96
CA ALA A 657 -29.40 -6.67 -13.26
C ALA A 657 -29.37 -5.47 -14.22
N THR A 658 -30.25 -4.50 -14.05
CA THR A 658 -30.24 -3.27 -14.85
C THR A 658 -29.36 -2.21 -14.20
N ALA A 659 -28.81 -1.29 -14.98
CA ALA A 659 -27.94 -0.23 -14.43
C ALA A 659 -28.65 0.63 -13.36
N PRO A 660 -29.93 1.04 -13.54
CA PRO A 660 -30.69 1.71 -12.48
C PRO A 660 -30.77 0.91 -11.17
N ALA A 661 -31.02 -0.40 -11.25
CA ALA A 661 -31.08 -1.26 -10.06
C ALA A 661 -29.72 -1.38 -9.37
N LEU A 662 -28.61 -1.48 -10.13
CA LEU A 662 -27.26 -1.47 -9.58
C LEU A 662 -26.95 -0.16 -8.84
N LEU A 663 -27.23 0.99 -9.46
CA LEU A 663 -26.98 2.30 -8.86
C LEU A 663 -27.78 2.51 -7.57
N LEU A 664 -29.03 2.05 -7.52
CA LEU A 664 -29.86 2.10 -6.32
C LEU A 664 -29.38 1.11 -5.24
N CYS A 665 -28.77 0.00 -5.63
CA CYS A 665 -28.09 -0.89 -4.70
C CYS A 665 -26.87 -0.20 -4.06
N LEU A 666 -26.01 0.43 -4.85
CA LEU A 666 -24.84 1.18 -4.35
C LEU A 666 -25.26 2.32 -3.44
N TRP A 667 -26.35 3.02 -3.77
CA TRP A 667 -26.94 4.04 -2.91
C TRP A 667 -27.29 3.50 -1.51
N ARG A 668 -27.93 2.32 -1.47
CA ARG A 668 -28.31 1.66 -0.21
C ARG A 668 -27.10 1.17 0.59
N GLU A 669 -26.08 0.65 -0.08
CA GLU A 669 -24.83 0.26 0.57
C GLU A 669 -24.20 1.47 1.29
N GLU A 670 -24.16 2.64 0.65
CA GLU A 670 -23.69 3.88 1.25
C GLU A 670 -24.57 4.35 2.43
N GLU A 671 -25.90 4.22 2.34
CA GLU A 671 -26.81 4.51 3.45
C GLU A 671 -26.54 3.63 4.68
N VAL A 672 -26.22 2.35 4.47
CA VAL A 672 -25.84 1.45 5.56
C VAL A 672 -24.50 1.86 6.17
N GLU A 673 -23.51 2.23 5.35
CA GLU A 673 -22.21 2.72 5.83
C GLU A 673 -22.33 4.02 6.65
N LEU A 674 -23.20 4.93 6.22
CA LEU A 674 -23.49 6.21 6.89
C LEU A 674 -24.56 6.09 8.00
N GLY A 675 -25.00 4.87 8.32
CA GLY A 675 -25.93 4.62 9.43
C GLY A 675 -27.35 5.19 9.25
N VAL A 676 -27.79 5.45 8.02
CA VAL A 676 -29.13 5.99 7.74
C VAL A 676 -30.20 4.93 8.03
N PRO A 677 -31.18 5.21 8.91
CA PRO A 677 -32.17 4.21 9.31
C PRO A 677 -33.22 3.94 8.21
N ARG A 678 -33.38 2.66 7.85
CA ARG A 678 -34.47 2.17 6.97
C ARG A 678 -35.50 1.36 7.76
N GLY A 679 -36.77 1.52 7.40
CA GLY A 679 -37.88 0.70 7.89
C GLY A 679 -37.92 -0.70 7.26
N PRO A 680 -38.80 -1.59 7.76
CA PRO A 680 -38.86 -3.01 7.38
C PRO A 680 -39.27 -3.31 5.92
N ARG A 681 -39.53 -2.28 5.10
CA ARG A 681 -39.82 -2.38 3.65
C ARG A 681 -38.99 -1.38 2.82
N GLY A 682 -37.80 -1.00 3.31
CA GLY A 682 -36.88 -0.08 2.61
C GLY A 682 -37.29 1.41 2.67
N VAL A 683 -38.39 1.74 3.33
CA VAL A 683 -38.86 3.12 3.51
C VAL A 683 -37.93 3.87 4.44
N VAL A 684 -37.44 5.04 4.01
CA VAL A 684 -36.74 5.96 4.92
C VAL A 684 -37.79 6.62 5.82
N LEU A 685 -37.65 6.40 7.12
CA LEU A 685 -38.64 6.83 8.10
C LEU A 685 -38.61 8.37 8.21
N PRO A 686 -39.75 9.07 8.13
CA PRO A 686 -39.81 10.50 8.42
C PRO A 686 -39.56 10.71 9.92
N GLY A 687 -38.31 10.98 10.29
CA GLY A 687 -37.93 11.43 11.62
C GLY A 687 -38.06 12.95 11.78
N PRO A 688 -37.73 13.49 12.96
CA PRO A 688 -37.56 14.95 13.15
C PRO A 688 -36.37 15.53 12.36
N GLN A 689 -35.55 14.67 11.74
CA GLN A 689 -34.39 15.02 10.93
C GLN A 689 -34.68 14.73 9.44
N LEU A 690 -34.04 15.49 8.55
CA LEU A 690 -34.14 15.28 7.10
C LEU A 690 -33.75 13.86 6.67
N PRO A 691 -34.33 13.34 5.57
CA PRO A 691 -33.85 12.10 4.96
C PRO A 691 -32.35 12.24 4.61
N LEU A 692 -31.55 11.19 4.85
CA LEU A 692 -30.11 11.11 4.52
C LEU A 692 -29.15 11.86 5.47
N VAL A 693 -29.57 12.15 6.70
CA VAL A 693 -28.67 12.59 7.77
C VAL A 693 -28.00 11.37 8.41
N ASP A 694 -26.66 11.39 8.44
CA ASP A 694 -25.84 10.38 9.11
C ASP A 694 -26.18 10.32 10.62
N ALA A 695 -26.39 9.10 11.14
CA ALA A 695 -26.72 8.87 12.54
C ALA A 695 -25.65 9.40 13.51
N ALA A 696 -24.36 9.38 13.12
CA ALA A 696 -23.29 9.94 13.93
C ALA A 696 -23.32 11.48 13.96
N ARG A 697 -23.83 12.12 12.90
CA ARG A 697 -23.99 13.59 12.80
C ARG A 697 -25.21 14.08 13.57
N ALA A 698 -26.28 13.29 13.58
CA ALA A 698 -27.48 13.56 14.36
C ALA A 698 -27.21 13.76 15.86
N GLU A 699 -26.13 13.19 16.38
CA GLU A 699 -25.73 13.25 17.80
C GLU A 699 -24.65 14.29 18.11
N GLN A 700 -24.06 14.92 17.09
CA GLN A 700 -22.99 15.91 17.30
C GLN A 700 -23.56 17.29 17.67
N PRO A 701 -22.95 18.00 18.63
CA PRO A 701 -23.35 19.37 18.93
C PRO A 701 -23.02 20.28 17.74
N VAL A 702 -23.91 21.23 17.46
CA VAL A 702 -23.72 22.22 16.40
C VAL A 702 -22.57 23.15 16.82
N VAL A 703 -21.51 23.19 16.01
CA VAL A 703 -20.35 24.08 16.23
C VAL A 703 -20.40 25.16 15.16
N PRO A 704 -20.51 26.45 15.53
CA PRO A 704 -20.49 27.53 14.57
C PRO A 704 -19.22 27.52 13.72
N VAL A 705 -19.39 27.53 12.41
CA VAL A 705 -18.31 27.46 11.43
C VAL A 705 -17.91 28.88 11.00
N ALA A 706 -16.62 29.14 10.78
CA ALA A 706 -16.18 30.43 10.27
C ALA A 706 -16.76 30.67 8.86
N GLY A 707 -17.33 31.84 8.58
CA GLY A 707 -18.09 32.13 7.34
C GLY A 707 -17.36 32.03 5.99
N ARG A 708 -16.13 31.51 5.95
CA ARG A 708 -15.40 31.14 4.72
C ARG A 708 -15.32 29.64 4.49
N GLN A 709 -15.75 28.81 5.44
CA GLN A 709 -15.74 27.36 5.30
C GLN A 709 -17.13 26.89 4.82
N PRO A 710 -17.17 25.89 3.92
CA PRO A 710 -18.43 25.27 3.51
C PRO A 710 -19.13 24.61 4.70
N SER A 711 -20.46 24.56 4.69
CA SER A 711 -21.21 23.83 5.71
C SER A 711 -20.96 22.33 5.63
N GLN A 712 -21.29 21.60 6.69
CA GLN A 712 -21.07 20.15 6.76
C GLN A 712 -21.90 19.40 5.70
N ALA A 713 -23.13 19.84 5.43
CA ALA A 713 -23.94 19.31 4.34
C ALA A 713 -23.27 19.45 2.96
N VAL A 714 -22.54 20.55 2.73
CA VAL A 714 -21.79 20.79 1.48
C VAL A 714 -20.53 19.93 1.40
N LEU A 715 -19.79 19.79 2.50
CA LEU A 715 -18.64 18.88 2.57
C LEU A 715 -19.05 17.43 2.29
N ASN A 716 -20.18 16.99 2.84
CA ASN A 716 -20.72 15.66 2.63
C ASN A 716 -20.99 15.34 1.14
N ILE A 717 -21.48 16.32 0.36
CA ILE A 717 -21.67 16.17 -1.09
C ILE A 717 -20.35 15.87 -1.80
N THR A 718 -19.24 16.43 -1.34
CA THR A 718 -17.93 16.22 -1.97
C THR A 718 -17.31 14.86 -1.65
N GLU A 719 -17.77 14.21 -0.58
CA GLU A 719 -17.17 12.97 -0.06
C GLU A 719 -17.95 11.71 -0.48
N ASN A 720 -19.27 11.81 -0.66
CA ASN A 720 -20.14 10.66 -0.91
C ASN A 720 -20.32 10.29 -2.39
N ASN A 721 -20.84 9.08 -2.63
CA ASN A 721 -21.22 8.65 -3.97
C ASN A 721 -22.66 9.02 -4.36
N TRP A 722 -23.50 9.43 -3.40
CA TRP A 722 -24.89 9.82 -3.64
C TRP A 722 -25.03 10.91 -4.69
N VAL A 723 -24.21 11.97 -4.63
CA VAL A 723 -24.28 13.04 -5.64
C VAL A 723 -24.00 12.51 -7.06
N LYS A 724 -23.06 11.57 -7.21
CA LYS A 724 -22.70 11.00 -8.50
C LYS A 724 -23.85 10.16 -9.05
N ILE A 725 -24.45 9.33 -8.19
CA ILE A 725 -25.62 8.50 -8.53
C ILE A 725 -26.81 9.40 -8.93
N TYR A 726 -27.09 10.45 -8.16
CA TYR A 726 -28.11 11.44 -8.49
C TYR A 726 -27.86 12.09 -9.85
N ILE A 727 -26.63 12.52 -10.13
CA ILE A 727 -26.29 13.13 -11.42
C ILE A 727 -26.50 12.12 -12.56
N ILE A 728 -26.11 10.85 -12.40
CA ILE A 728 -26.37 9.81 -13.40
C ILE A 728 -27.87 9.71 -13.68
N PHE A 729 -28.72 9.62 -12.64
CA PHE A 729 -30.18 9.59 -12.80
C PHE A 729 -30.74 10.86 -13.46
N SER A 730 -30.17 12.04 -13.17
CA SER A 730 -30.57 13.29 -13.81
C SER A 730 -30.29 13.30 -15.32
N LYS A 731 -29.29 12.54 -15.78
CA LYS A 731 -28.90 12.41 -17.19
C LYS A 731 -29.65 11.30 -17.93
N ILE A 732 -29.87 10.13 -17.30
CA ILE A 732 -30.62 9.02 -17.93
C ILE A 732 -32.15 9.17 -17.79
N GLY A 733 -32.62 10.00 -16.87
CA GLY A 733 -34.02 10.22 -16.54
C GLY A 733 -34.53 9.36 -15.37
N PHE A 734 -35.59 9.84 -14.70
CA PHE A 734 -36.22 9.16 -13.56
C PHE A 734 -37.44 8.32 -13.94
N GLN A 735 -37.90 8.38 -15.19
CA GLN A 735 -39.14 7.74 -15.65
C GLN A 735 -38.87 6.59 -16.63
N GLY A 736 -39.72 5.57 -16.62
CA GLY A 736 -39.65 4.45 -17.58
C GLY A 736 -38.40 3.57 -17.42
N LEU A 737 -37.81 3.54 -16.23
CA LEU A 737 -36.59 2.79 -15.95
C LEU A 737 -36.85 1.27 -15.94
N PRO A 738 -36.02 0.46 -16.63
CA PRO A 738 -36.26 -0.96 -16.75
C PRO A 738 -35.88 -1.71 -15.47
N GLY A 739 -36.71 -2.69 -15.11
CA GLY A 739 -36.35 -3.69 -14.12
C GLY A 739 -36.07 -3.11 -12.73
N LEU A 740 -36.96 -2.28 -12.18
CA LEU A 740 -36.88 -1.84 -10.78
C LEU A 740 -37.77 -2.72 -9.90
N SER A 741 -37.25 -3.16 -8.75
CA SER A 741 -38.07 -3.78 -7.69
C SER A 741 -38.88 -2.71 -6.93
N PRO A 742 -39.90 -3.09 -6.12
CA PRO A 742 -40.60 -2.14 -5.26
C PRO A 742 -39.65 -1.38 -4.32
N GLU A 743 -38.65 -2.06 -3.78
CA GLU A 743 -37.62 -1.44 -2.93
C GLU A 743 -36.75 -0.44 -3.73
N ASP A 744 -36.41 -0.75 -4.98
CA ASP A 744 -35.70 0.18 -5.86
C ASP A 744 -36.53 1.43 -6.15
N GLN A 745 -37.82 1.28 -6.41
CA GLN A 745 -38.72 2.42 -6.65
C GLN A 745 -38.86 3.30 -5.39
N VAL A 746 -38.89 2.70 -4.21
CA VAL A 746 -38.88 3.42 -2.93
C VAL A 746 -37.59 4.22 -2.75
N THR A 747 -36.41 3.65 -3.07
CA THR A 747 -35.13 4.36 -3.04
C THR A 747 -35.09 5.46 -4.11
N LEU A 748 -35.58 5.20 -5.33
CA LEU A 748 -35.57 6.15 -6.44
C LEU A 748 -36.32 7.45 -6.10
N ALA A 749 -37.45 7.34 -5.37
CA ALA A 749 -38.20 8.51 -4.90
C ALA A 749 -37.37 9.43 -3.98
N ILE A 750 -36.38 8.87 -3.26
CA ILE A 750 -35.43 9.64 -2.45
C ILE A 750 -34.37 10.27 -3.36
N VAL A 751 -33.79 9.48 -4.28
CA VAL A 751 -32.76 9.94 -5.20
C VAL A 751 -33.26 11.12 -6.03
N GLU A 752 -34.48 11.06 -6.57
CA GLU A 752 -35.10 12.14 -7.34
C GLU A 752 -35.16 13.47 -6.58
N ARG A 753 -35.25 13.41 -5.24
CA ARG A 753 -35.33 14.57 -4.34
C ARG A 753 -34.05 14.84 -3.56
N TYR A 754 -32.94 14.21 -3.91
CA TYR A 754 -31.67 14.32 -3.20
C TYR A 754 -31.22 15.77 -2.99
N MET A 755 -31.22 16.58 -4.05
CA MET A 755 -30.80 17.99 -3.96
C MET A 755 -31.76 18.83 -3.13
N ASP A 756 -33.07 18.54 -3.16
CA ASP A 756 -34.05 19.22 -2.31
C ASP A 756 -33.76 18.95 -0.83
N PHE A 757 -33.36 17.72 -0.48
CA PHE A 757 -32.96 17.36 0.88
C PHE A 757 -31.65 18.03 1.31
N LYS A 758 -30.63 18.04 0.46
CA LYS A 758 -29.34 18.67 0.77
C LYS A 758 -29.44 20.18 0.94
N VAL A 759 -30.24 20.85 0.10
CA VAL A 759 -30.54 22.27 0.29
C VAL A 759 -31.27 22.51 1.61
N GLY A 760 -32.23 21.65 1.96
CA GLY A 760 -32.88 21.68 3.27
C GLY A 760 -31.91 21.53 4.44
N GLU A 761 -30.92 20.63 4.33
CA GLU A 761 -29.90 20.37 5.36
C GLU A 761 -29.07 21.62 5.63
N VAL A 762 -28.61 22.30 4.57
CA VAL A 762 -27.86 23.56 4.67
C VAL A 762 -28.65 24.64 5.40
N TRP A 763 -29.94 24.80 5.09
CA TRP A 763 -30.77 25.80 5.76
C TRP A 763 -31.01 25.48 7.25
N GLN A 764 -31.15 24.19 7.59
CA GLN A 764 -31.26 23.76 8.99
C GLN A 764 -29.96 23.97 9.77
N GLU A 765 -28.80 23.68 9.15
CA GLU A 765 -27.47 23.96 9.71
C GLU A 765 -27.33 25.46 10.00
N MET A 766 -27.64 26.33 9.03
CA MET A 766 -27.59 27.78 9.21
C MET A 766 -28.50 28.27 10.34
N GLU A 767 -29.74 27.77 10.43
CA GLU A 767 -30.65 28.15 11.52
C GLU A 767 -30.13 27.70 12.89
N ALA A 768 -29.52 26.51 12.96
CA ALA A 768 -28.95 25.98 14.19
C ALA A 768 -27.69 26.76 14.63
N GLU A 769 -26.82 27.12 13.70
CA GLU A 769 -25.64 27.95 13.95
C GLU A 769 -26.03 29.33 14.50
N LEU A 770 -26.99 30.01 13.86
CA LEU A 770 -27.49 31.31 14.34
C LEU A 770 -28.03 31.23 15.76
N ARG A 771 -28.68 30.11 16.11
CA ARG A 771 -29.23 29.86 17.45
C ARG A 771 -28.10 29.68 18.49
N GLU A 772 -27.08 28.89 18.17
CA GLU A 772 -25.91 28.67 19.04
C GLU A 772 -25.07 29.94 19.23
N GLU A 773 -24.94 30.78 18.20
CA GLU A 773 -24.26 32.08 18.29
C GLU A 773 -25.07 33.15 19.04
N GLY A 774 -26.34 32.87 19.38
CA GLY A 774 -27.25 33.83 19.99
C GLY A 774 -27.67 34.95 19.04
N VAL A 775 -27.53 34.75 17.73
CA VAL A 775 -27.91 35.73 16.70
C VAL A 775 -29.39 35.58 16.41
N ARG A 776 -30.15 36.66 16.60
CA ARG A 776 -31.57 36.70 16.27
C ARG A 776 -31.77 37.24 14.84
N PRO A 777 -32.32 36.45 13.90
CA PRO A 777 -32.67 36.93 12.56
C PRO A 777 -33.68 38.08 12.60
N THR A 778 -33.67 38.94 11.58
CA THR A 778 -34.71 39.96 11.44
C THR A 778 -36.07 39.29 11.18
N THR A 779 -37.17 40.03 11.36
CA THR A 779 -38.52 39.45 11.15
C THR A 779 -38.69 38.89 9.73
N PRO A 780 -38.33 39.63 8.65
CA PRO A 780 -38.35 39.07 7.29
C PRO A 780 -37.49 37.80 7.11
N ASP A 781 -36.29 37.77 7.69
CA ASP A 781 -35.40 36.61 7.55
C ASP A 781 -35.93 35.39 8.30
N ARG A 782 -36.52 35.59 9.48
CA ARG A 782 -37.19 34.52 10.24
C ARG A 782 -38.39 33.96 9.46
N ASP A 783 -39.23 34.83 8.91
CA ASP A 783 -40.39 34.40 8.11
C ASP A 783 -39.95 33.64 6.84
N ALA A 784 -38.81 34.02 6.26
CA ALA A 784 -38.19 33.30 5.14
C ALA A 784 -37.67 31.91 5.56
N LEU A 785 -36.94 31.80 6.68
CA LEU A 785 -36.46 30.53 7.23
C LEU A 785 -37.63 29.58 7.55
N GLU A 786 -38.69 30.07 8.19
CA GLU A 786 -39.90 29.29 8.47
C GLU A 786 -40.59 28.81 7.18
N THR A 787 -40.62 29.66 6.15
CA THR A 787 -41.20 29.30 4.85
C THR A 787 -40.39 28.21 4.16
N ILE A 788 -39.06 28.31 4.19
CA ILE A 788 -38.14 27.30 3.65
C ILE A 788 -38.32 25.98 4.41
N ALA A 789 -38.29 26.01 5.74
CA ALA A 789 -38.48 24.82 6.57
C ALA A 789 -39.82 24.11 6.28
N ARG A 790 -40.91 24.87 6.11
CA ARG A 790 -42.21 24.32 5.70
C ARG A 790 -42.16 23.68 4.31
N ALA A 791 -41.57 24.37 3.32
CA ALA A 791 -41.47 23.85 1.96
C ALA A 791 -40.64 22.55 1.92
N THR A 792 -39.52 22.51 2.64
CA THR A 792 -38.71 21.30 2.80
C THR A 792 -39.50 20.18 3.48
N GLY A 793 -40.27 20.47 4.53
CA GLY A 793 -41.15 19.50 5.18
C GLY A 793 -42.24 18.95 4.26
N GLU A 794 -42.82 19.78 3.39
CA GLU A 794 -43.80 19.35 2.39
C GLU A 794 -43.20 18.39 1.35
N VAL A 795 -41.93 18.60 0.93
CA VAL A 795 -41.20 17.69 0.04
C VAL A 795 -40.99 16.34 0.72
N VAL A 796 -40.52 16.32 1.97
CA VAL A 796 -40.33 15.08 2.75
C VAL A 796 -41.66 14.32 2.89
N ALA A 797 -42.74 15.01 3.26
CA ALA A 797 -44.07 14.41 3.35
C ALA A 797 -44.62 13.94 1.98
N GLY A 798 -44.23 14.61 0.89
CA GLY A 798 -44.50 14.18 -0.48
C GLY A 798 -43.84 12.84 -0.80
N VAL A 799 -42.54 12.71 -0.54
CA VAL A 799 -41.78 11.47 -0.79
C VAL A 799 -42.31 10.32 0.06
N ALA A 800 -42.63 10.56 1.34
CA ALA A 800 -43.22 9.53 2.20
C ALA A 800 -44.57 9.02 1.66
N ARG A 801 -45.40 9.89 1.07
CA ARG A 801 -46.66 9.49 0.42
C ARG A 801 -46.42 8.66 -0.85
N ILE A 802 -45.42 9.04 -1.65
CA ILE A 802 -45.03 8.29 -2.86
C ILE A 802 -44.54 6.88 -2.47
N GLN A 803 -43.66 6.78 -1.48
CA GLN A 803 -43.17 5.49 -0.99
C GLN A 803 -44.29 4.60 -0.44
N ALA A 804 -45.25 5.17 0.29
CA ALA A 804 -46.43 4.44 0.77
C ALA A 804 -47.30 3.92 -0.38
N ALA A 805 -47.54 4.75 -1.40
CA ALA A 805 -48.33 4.37 -2.57
C ALA A 805 -47.66 3.23 -3.37
N ILE A 806 -46.34 3.29 -3.58
CA ILE A 806 -45.58 2.22 -4.26
C ILE A 806 -45.74 0.88 -3.53
N LEU A 807 -45.65 0.89 -2.19
CA LEU A 807 -45.79 -0.33 -1.40
C LEU A 807 -47.22 -0.87 -1.37
N GLU A 808 -48.23 0.02 -1.37
CA GLU A 808 -49.64 -0.37 -1.46
C GLU A 808 -49.96 -1.01 -2.82
N GLU A 809 -49.48 -0.41 -3.90
CA GLU A 809 -49.64 -0.94 -5.26
C GLU A 809 -48.94 -2.31 -5.42
N SER A 810 -47.71 -2.45 -4.91
CA SER A 810 -46.99 -3.72 -4.91
C SER A 810 -47.75 -4.81 -4.14
N GLN A 811 -48.27 -4.47 -2.96
CA GLN A 811 -49.02 -5.41 -2.12
C GLN A 811 -50.35 -5.82 -2.78
N GLU A 812 -51.03 -4.89 -3.46
CA GLU A 812 -52.23 -5.20 -4.22
C GLU A 812 -51.92 -6.12 -5.40
N GLN A 813 -50.82 -5.89 -6.11
CA GLN A 813 -50.37 -6.75 -7.21
C GLN A 813 -50.04 -8.16 -6.73
N GLU A 814 -49.28 -8.31 -5.63
CA GLU A 814 -48.97 -9.62 -5.04
C GLU A 814 -50.25 -10.39 -4.66
N LEU A 815 -51.24 -9.70 -4.08
CA LEU A 815 -52.52 -10.30 -3.73
C LEU A 815 -53.33 -10.71 -4.98
N GLN A 816 -53.24 -9.93 -6.04
CA GLN A 816 -53.87 -10.27 -7.33
C GLN A 816 -53.20 -11.49 -7.96
N ASP A 817 -51.87 -11.55 -7.96
CA ASP A 817 -51.10 -12.67 -8.49
C ASP A 817 -51.35 -13.95 -7.68
N GLU A 818 -51.41 -13.85 -6.35
CA GLU A 818 -51.78 -14.97 -5.47
C GLU A 818 -53.20 -15.47 -5.80
N ARG A 819 -54.17 -14.57 -6.00
CA ARG A 819 -55.54 -14.93 -6.40
C ARG A 819 -55.57 -15.62 -7.76
N GLN A 820 -54.79 -15.13 -8.72
CA GLN A 820 -54.68 -15.74 -10.05
C GLN A 820 -54.08 -17.15 -9.95
N PHE A 821 -53.01 -17.31 -9.18
CA PHE A 821 -52.37 -18.60 -8.93
C PHE A 821 -53.33 -19.62 -8.29
N TYR A 822 -54.10 -19.22 -7.26
CA TYR A 822 -55.13 -20.09 -6.69
C TYR A 822 -56.26 -20.40 -7.68
N ALA A 823 -56.64 -19.43 -8.52
CA ALA A 823 -57.63 -19.65 -9.57
C ALA A 823 -57.14 -20.67 -10.60
N GLU A 824 -55.86 -20.63 -10.99
CA GLU A 824 -55.24 -21.63 -11.86
C GLU A 824 -55.20 -23.02 -11.23
N ILE A 825 -54.78 -23.15 -9.96
CA ILE A 825 -54.81 -24.44 -9.24
C ILE A 825 -56.23 -24.99 -9.20
N LYS A 826 -57.22 -24.14 -8.89
CA LYS A 826 -58.63 -24.53 -8.82
C LYS A 826 -59.14 -24.94 -10.20
N ALA A 827 -58.80 -24.22 -11.25
CA ALA A 827 -59.18 -24.55 -12.63
C ALA A 827 -58.56 -25.88 -13.08
N ASN A 828 -57.28 -26.12 -12.77
CA ASN A 828 -56.60 -27.38 -13.04
C ASN A 828 -57.25 -28.55 -12.30
N HIS A 829 -57.58 -28.38 -11.02
CA HIS A 829 -58.29 -29.40 -10.24
C HIS A 829 -59.70 -29.67 -10.78
N GLN A 830 -60.44 -28.63 -11.17
CA GLN A 830 -61.75 -28.78 -11.79
C GLN A 830 -61.67 -29.50 -13.15
N GLN A 831 -60.63 -29.23 -13.95
CA GLN A 831 -60.38 -29.94 -15.20
C GLN A 831 -60.04 -31.41 -14.94
N GLU A 832 -59.24 -31.72 -13.92
CA GLU A 832 -58.92 -33.09 -13.52
C GLU A 832 -60.16 -33.85 -13.05
N GLU A 833 -61.00 -33.25 -12.20
CA GLU A 833 -62.29 -33.83 -11.81
C GLU A 833 -63.22 -34.04 -13.01
N ALA A 834 -63.31 -33.07 -13.92
CA ALA A 834 -64.12 -33.18 -15.12
C ALA A 834 -63.61 -34.30 -16.04
N ALA A 835 -62.29 -34.47 -16.14
CA ALA A 835 -61.67 -35.57 -16.87
C ALA A 835 -62.00 -36.93 -16.23
N ILE A 836 -61.94 -37.04 -14.89
CA ILE A 836 -62.33 -38.25 -14.14
C ILE A 836 -63.82 -38.56 -14.34
N LYS A 837 -64.70 -37.55 -14.23
CA LYS A 837 -66.15 -37.70 -14.45
C LYS A 837 -66.45 -38.12 -15.88
N SER A 838 -65.80 -37.50 -16.87
CA SER A 838 -65.91 -37.86 -18.29
C SER A 838 -65.44 -39.29 -18.55
N TRP A 839 -64.31 -39.69 -17.95
CA TRP A 839 -63.78 -41.06 -18.01
C TRP A 839 -64.75 -42.07 -17.38
N ASN A 840 -65.25 -41.80 -16.18
CA ASN A 840 -66.21 -42.66 -15.50
C ASN A 840 -67.54 -42.77 -16.29
N HIS A 841 -68.01 -41.68 -16.87
CA HIS A 841 -69.19 -41.67 -17.74
C HIS A 841 -68.95 -42.48 -19.03
N TYR A 842 -67.75 -42.38 -19.62
CA TYR A 842 -67.35 -43.20 -20.76
C TYR A 842 -67.31 -44.71 -20.40
N VAL A 843 -66.72 -45.05 -19.25
CA VAL A 843 -66.70 -46.43 -18.73
C VAL A 843 -68.11 -46.93 -18.45
N ALA A 844 -68.98 -46.13 -17.82
CA ALA A 844 -70.37 -46.48 -17.54
C ALA A 844 -71.18 -46.71 -18.84
N ARG A 845 -70.99 -45.87 -19.87
CA ARG A 845 -71.61 -46.06 -21.19
C ARG A 845 -71.17 -47.34 -21.90
N THR A 846 -69.96 -47.81 -21.66
CA THR A 846 -69.41 -49.00 -22.33
C THR A 846 -69.69 -50.29 -21.56
N SER A 847 -69.98 -50.20 -20.25
CA SER A 847 -70.22 -51.35 -19.38
C SER A 847 -71.67 -51.54 -18.93
N ASN A 848 -72.52 -50.50 -18.96
CA ASN A 848 -73.93 -50.56 -18.59
C ASN A 848 -74.85 -50.22 -19.79
N TYR A 849 -75.66 -51.21 -20.22
CA TYR A 849 -76.52 -51.11 -21.39
C TYR A 849 -77.65 -50.07 -21.25
N GLU A 850 -78.14 -49.82 -20.04
CA GLU A 850 -79.21 -48.82 -19.81
C GLU A 850 -78.68 -47.39 -19.96
N MET A 851 -77.52 -47.11 -19.38
CA MET A 851 -76.82 -45.81 -19.49
C MET A 851 -76.44 -45.50 -20.95
N LEU A 852 -76.09 -46.50 -21.75
CA LEU A 852 -75.82 -46.33 -23.18
C LEU A 852 -77.08 -45.89 -23.96
N LYS A 853 -78.24 -46.51 -23.66
CA LYS A 853 -79.52 -46.14 -24.29
C LYS A 853 -79.95 -44.72 -23.92
N GLU A 854 -79.73 -44.31 -22.68
CA GLU A 854 -80.00 -42.94 -22.23
C GLU A 854 -79.09 -41.92 -22.91
N ALA A 855 -77.76 -42.15 -22.90
CA ALA A 855 -76.81 -41.27 -23.58
C ALA A 855 -77.08 -41.18 -25.10
N GLN A 856 -77.52 -42.27 -25.75
CA GLN A 856 -77.92 -42.24 -27.16
C GLN A 856 -79.19 -41.41 -27.38
N ARG A 857 -80.13 -41.42 -26.42
CA ARG A 857 -81.36 -40.64 -26.46
C ARG A 857 -81.08 -39.16 -26.25
N GLU A 858 -80.23 -38.82 -25.27
CA GLU A 858 -79.75 -37.46 -25.01
C GLU A 858 -78.95 -36.89 -26.18
N LEU A 859 -78.06 -37.69 -26.79
CA LEU A 859 -77.34 -37.28 -28.00
C LEU A 859 -78.31 -36.97 -29.14
N LYS A 860 -79.36 -37.79 -29.31
CA LYS A 860 -80.40 -37.57 -30.33
C LYS A 860 -81.18 -36.30 -30.06
N GLN A 861 -81.55 -36.04 -28.80
CA GLN A 861 -82.20 -34.80 -28.37
C GLN A 861 -81.29 -33.57 -28.54
N SER A 862 -80.00 -33.67 -28.20
CA SER A 862 -79.03 -32.60 -28.41
C SER A 862 -78.86 -32.30 -29.90
N ILE A 863 -78.73 -33.32 -30.74
CA ILE A 863 -78.70 -33.18 -32.20
C ILE A 863 -79.98 -32.52 -32.72
N ASP A 864 -81.15 -32.95 -32.24
CA ASP A 864 -82.44 -32.38 -32.66
C ASP A 864 -82.61 -30.92 -32.18
N SER A 865 -82.10 -30.58 -30.99
CA SER A 865 -82.11 -29.20 -30.45
C SER A 865 -81.07 -28.27 -31.08
N SER A 866 -79.99 -28.82 -31.64
CA SER A 866 -78.96 -28.07 -32.37
C SER A 866 -79.37 -27.78 -33.82
N ARG A 867 -80.48 -28.36 -34.29
CA ARG A 867 -81.02 -28.06 -35.62
C ARG A 867 -81.68 -26.68 -35.58
N PRO A 868 -81.32 -25.76 -36.50
CA PRO A 868 -82.00 -24.48 -36.58
C PRO A 868 -83.49 -24.71 -36.85
N GLY A 869 -84.36 -24.05 -36.07
CA GLY A 869 -85.79 -24.01 -36.34
C GLY A 869 -86.05 -23.40 -37.72
N GLU A 870 -86.85 -24.08 -38.53
CA GLU A 870 -87.35 -23.58 -39.81
C GLU A 870 -88.27 -22.38 -39.56
N ASP A 871 -87.73 -21.17 -39.36
CA ASP A 871 -88.44 -19.89 -39.59
C ASP A 871 -87.50 -18.68 -39.32
N GLN A 872 -86.56 -18.43 -40.24
CA GLN A 872 -86.00 -17.09 -40.45
C GLN A 872 -85.75 -16.86 -41.95
N PRO A 873 -86.17 -15.72 -42.54
CA PRO A 873 -85.95 -15.43 -43.96
C PRO A 873 -84.54 -14.90 -44.18
N GLY A 874 -83.59 -15.83 -44.35
CA GLY A 874 -82.20 -15.59 -44.76
C GLY A 874 -81.75 -16.63 -45.79
N PRO A 875 -80.57 -16.45 -46.45
CA PRO A 875 -80.17 -17.31 -47.55
C PRO A 875 -80.05 -18.76 -47.09
N LYS A 876 -80.67 -19.68 -47.86
CA LYS A 876 -80.75 -21.12 -47.56
C LYS A 876 -79.39 -21.67 -47.11
N PRO A 877 -79.25 -22.21 -45.88
CA PRO A 877 -78.06 -22.97 -45.53
C PRO A 877 -77.99 -24.24 -46.39
N HIS A 878 -76.77 -24.66 -46.71
CA HIS A 878 -76.49 -25.89 -47.45
C HIS A 878 -76.95 -27.09 -46.61
N SER A 879 -77.85 -27.91 -47.18
CA SER A 879 -78.30 -29.15 -46.54
C SER A 879 -77.13 -30.12 -46.41
N THR A 880 -76.75 -30.44 -45.18
CA THR A 880 -75.72 -31.45 -44.86
C THR A 880 -76.32 -32.84 -44.63
N THR A 881 -77.65 -32.99 -44.76
CA THR A 881 -78.33 -34.28 -44.65
C THR A 881 -78.40 -34.97 -46.02
N VAL A 882 -77.60 -36.02 -46.21
CA VAL A 882 -77.75 -36.96 -47.33
C VAL A 882 -78.64 -38.12 -46.86
N PRO A 883 -79.86 -38.30 -47.40
CA PRO A 883 -80.72 -39.42 -47.02
C PRO A 883 -80.11 -40.74 -47.51
N GLY A 884 -79.97 -41.72 -46.62
CA GLY A 884 -79.50 -43.08 -46.97
C GLY A 884 -77.99 -43.33 -46.82
N LEU A 885 -77.24 -42.45 -46.14
CA LEU A 885 -75.80 -42.66 -45.94
C LEU A 885 -75.52 -43.65 -44.79
N THR A 886 -75.33 -44.93 -45.12
CA THR A 886 -74.93 -46.00 -44.17
C THR A 886 -73.43 -46.31 -44.26
N THR A 887 -72.57 -45.28 -44.28
CA THR A 887 -71.11 -45.49 -44.29
C THR A 887 -70.42 -44.43 -43.43
N THR A 888 -69.72 -44.89 -42.39
CA THR A 888 -68.72 -44.12 -41.65
C THR A 888 -67.35 -44.34 -42.30
N THR A 889 -66.88 -43.38 -43.10
CA THR A 889 -65.49 -43.37 -43.60
C THR A 889 -64.73 -42.20 -42.98
N PHE A 890 -63.61 -42.53 -42.34
CA PHE A 890 -62.60 -41.57 -41.89
C PHE A 890 -61.95 -40.91 -43.12
N ALA A 891 -62.06 -39.59 -43.24
CA ALA A 891 -61.33 -38.82 -44.25
C ALA A 891 -59.97 -38.38 -43.70
N GLY A 892 -58.91 -38.74 -44.43
CA GLY A 892 -57.54 -38.35 -44.15
C GLY A 892 -57.27 -36.85 -44.31
N ARG A 893 -56.19 -36.39 -43.66
CA ARG A 893 -55.68 -35.03 -43.68
C ARG A 893 -55.35 -34.56 -45.10
N ARG A 894 -56.26 -33.78 -45.70
CA ARG A 894 -56.05 -32.58 -46.53
C ARG A 894 -57.31 -32.33 -47.35
N VAL A 895 -58.15 -31.41 -46.88
CA VAL A 895 -59.16 -30.76 -47.71
C VAL A 895 -58.65 -29.36 -47.98
N LEU A 896 -58.48 -29.03 -49.26
CA LEU A 896 -58.26 -27.68 -49.72
C LEU A 896 -59.62 -26.98 -49.65
N VAL A 897 -59.82 -26.13 -48.64
CA VAL A 897 -61.01 -25.27 -48.58
C VAL A 897 -60.66 -24.02 -49.39
N GLU A 898 -61.32 -23.83 -50.52
CA GLU A 898 -61.29 -22.55 -51.24
C GLU A 898 -61.93 -21.49 -50.33
N SER A 899 -61.12 -20.55 -49.85
CA SER A 899 -61.60 -19.41 -49.07
C SER A 899 -62.52 -18.53 -49.93
N THR A 900 -63.58 -18.01 -49.31
CA THR A 900 -64.54 -17.06 -49.87
C THR A 900 -63.84 -15.94 -50.66
N PRO A 901 -64.31 -15.59 -51.88
CA PRO A 901 -63.70 -14.52 -52.69
C PRO A 901 -63.57 -13.20 -51.92
N ALA A 902 -62.40 -12.56 -52.02
CA ALA A 902 -62.05 -11.34 -51.30
C ALA A 902 -62.98 -10.12 -51.58
N GLU A 903 -63.80 -10.21 -52.62
CA GLU A 903 -64.80 -9.22 -53.01
C GLU A 903 -66.05 -9.23 -52.10
N LEU A 904 -66.26 -10.30 -51.32
CA LEU A 904 -67.45 -10.48 -50.47
C LEU A 904 -67.18 -10.32 -48.96
N THR A 905 -65.92 -10.32 -48.51
CA THR A 905 -65.58 -10.17 -47.09
C THR A 905 -64.99 -8.82 -46.71
N GLY A 906 -64.73 -7.93 -47.68
CA GLY A 906 -64.09 -6.63 -47.43
C GLY A 906 -62.78 -6.86 -46.68
N GLY A 907 -61.71 -7.20 -47.42
CA GLY A 907 -60.44 -7.71 -46.90
C GLY A 907 -59.91 -7.06 -45.60
N PRO A 908 -59.01 -7.75 -44.88
CA PRO A 908 -58.61 -7.35 -43.54
C PRO A 908 -57.99 -5.95 -43.56
N LEU A 909 -58.61 -5.03 -42.80
CA LEU A 909 -58.13 -3.69 -42.45
C LEU A 909 -58.26 -2.60 -43.52
N ALA A 910 -59.46 -2.42 -44.10
CA ALA A 910 -59.89 -1.09 -44.52
C ALA A 910 -60.39 -0.32 -43.28
N ALA A 911 -59.53 0.58 -42.79
CA ALA A 911 -59.75 1.56 -41.72
C ALA A 911 -59.68 1.06 -40.26
N THR A 912 -58.46 0.82 -39.74
CA THR A 912 -58.08 1.18 -38.35
C THR A 912 -56.55 1.18 -38.16
N GLU A 913 -56.04 2.21 -37.48
CA GLU A 913 -54.62 2.56 -37.22
C GLU A 913 -53.90 1.64 -36.20
N LEU A 914 -53.82 0.34 -36.47
CA LEU A 914 -53.02 -0.59 -35.66
C LEU A 914 -52.10 -1.40 -36.57
N ALA A 915 -51.04 -0.74 -37.03
CA ALA A 915 -50.01 -1.32 -37.87
C ALA A 915 -48.63 -1.12 -37.24
N LEU A 916 -48.34 -1.81 -36.14
CA LEU A 916 -46.97 -2.15 -35.75
C LEU A 916 -46.95 -3.54 -35.10
N GLN A 917 -45.89 -4.29 -35.46
CA GLN A 917 -45.44 -5.59 -34.95
C GLN A 917 -46.03 -6.86 -35.58
N LYS A 918 -45.28 -7.34 -36.58
CA LYS A 918 -45.25 -8.73 -37.05
C LYS A 918 -44.79 -9.66 -35.92
N LEU A 919 -45.62 -10.62 -35.54
CA LEU A 919 -45.19 -11.83 -34.84
C LEU A 919 -45.41 -13.05 -35.76
N ALA A 920 -44.34 -13.80 -35.98
CA ALA A 920 -44.35 -15.02 -36.77
C ALA A 920 -44.86 -16.19 -35.93
N VAL A 921 -46.12 -16.57 -36.11
CA VAL A 921 -46.66 -17.82 -35.55
C VAL A 921 -46.16 -18.99 -36.41
N LYS A 922 -45.02 -19.58 -36.03
CA LYS A 922 -44.65 -20.94 -36.42
C LYS A 922 -45.36 -21.90 -35.48
N GLY A 923 -46.30 -22.68 -36.02
CA GLY A 923 -46.92 -23.81 -35.32
C GLY A 923 -45.86 -24.87 -34.99
N GLY A 924 -45.60 -25.06 -33.70
CA GLY A 924 -44.75 -26.12 -33.17
C GLY A 924 -45.49 -27.46 -33.19
N ALA A 925 -45.00 -28.39 -34.00
CA ALA A 925 -45.29 -29.80 -33.86
C ALA A 925 -44.40 -30.41 -32.77
N LEU A 926 -45.01 -31.24 -31.93
CA LEU A 926 -44.35 -32.10 -30.94
C LEU A 926 -43.33 -33.02 -31.61
N THR A 927 -42.04 -32.80 -31.35
CA THR A 927 -40.99 -33.82 -31.49
C THR A 927 -40.56 -34.27 -30.09
N ARG A 928 -40.92 -35.50 -29.73
CA ARG A 928 -40.32 -36.24 -28.61
C ARG A 928 -38.95 -36.76 -29.04
N THR A 929 -37.91 -36.45 -28.28
CA THR A 929 -36.72 -37.32 -28.15
C THR A 929 -36.19 -37.30 -26.71
N GLY A 930 -35.74 -38.48 -26.29
CA GLY A 930 -35.47 -38.91 -24.92
C GLY A 930 -34.48 -38.09 -24.10
N LEU A 931 -34.71 -38.11 -22.79
CA LEU A 931 -33.75 -38.36 -21.72
C LEU A 931 -34.53 -38.49 -20.39
N ALA A 932 -34.97 -39.72 -20.08
CA ALA A 932 -35.52 -40.09 -18.77
C ALA A 932 -35.40 -41.61 -18.58
N VAL A 933 -34.18 -42.10 -18.45
CA VAL A 933 -33.86 -43.35 -17.76
C VAL A 933 -32.59 -43.04 -16.96
N GLU A 934 -32.78 -42.61 -15.72
CA GLU A 934 -31.86 -42.73 -14.57
C GLU A 934 -32.21 -41.64 -13.55
N GLN A 935 -33.27 -41.87 -12.77
CA GLN A 935 -33.36 -41.45 -11.36
C GLN A 935 -34.64 -41.93 -10.63
N GLU A 936 -35.29 -43.01 -11.09
CA GLU A 936 -36.18 -43.85 -10.26
C GLU A 936 -35.44 -45.10 -9.76
N ARG A 937 -34.25 -44.92 -9.18
CA ARG A 937 -33.52 -45.99 -8.49
C ARG A 937 -32.70 -45.46 -7.31
N GLN A 938 -33.32 -44.72 -6.39
CA GLN A 938 -32.75 -44.52 -5.05
C GLN A 938 -33.77 -43.97 -4.05
N GLN A 939 -34.88 -44.69 -3.86
CA GLN A 939 -35.64 -44.66 -2.60
C GLN A 939 -36.47 -45.96 -2.45
N MET A 940 -35.77 -47.08 -2.31
CA MET A 940 -36.24 -48.25 -1.57
C MET A 940 -35.03 -48.84 -0.85
N SER A 941 -34.75 -48.25 0.32
CA SER A 941 -33.95 -48.87 1.38
C SER A 941 -34.78 -49.98 2.01
N ALA A 942 -34.55 -51.22 1.56
CA ALA A 942 -34.80 -52.45 2.32
C ALA A 942 -34.14 -53.65 1.61
N ARG A 943 -32.87 -53.87 1.98
CA ARG A 943 -31.97 -55.04 1.78
C ARG A 943 -30.73 -54.76 0.95
#